data_AF-A0A1Y2M7U7-F1
#
_entry.id   AF-A0A1Y2M7U7-F1
#
_cell.length_a   1.000
_cell.length_b   1.000
_cell.length_c   1.000
_cell.angle_alpha   90.00
_cell.angle_beta   90.00
_cell.angle_gamma   90.00
#
_symmetry.space_group_name_H-M   'P 1'
#
loop_
_entity.id
_entity.type
_entity.pdbx_description
1 polymer ?
#
loop_
_entity_poly.entity_id
_entity_poly.type
_entity_poly.pdbx_seq_one_letter_code
_entity_poly.pdbx_strand_id
1 'polypeptide(L)'
;MASTQEIESASTLLFDRLTLQEKSLAKELVAFSNYDKATRIGRYRAPVLYLDAVITSLAASSKGDPDPPRNLLLYCDVLVCNGTVTAGSAKTMIISIFARKVVHIKPANTAENVAAIRFQAAKMSNITVWAQQLPTSFTVEFASDSGAVISKELAVPEGFPGFNAFFDGANVIVKGQALPNVELSFENWMNLLNEDGTLREVPFLRDNIPRLLQYQFLVAASQVYENPEFALQLLNWIVMATQTGAGSILNFQAQQLRNSLSLNATVPAEGKTVEIKPSLTSYSVPSVNLQSCKQILKARLQAASAFEQSFQNFLAQERSSTNWSMLGNDLIIKSDKALEEYKFLKKTVAIRYDDANLSHDKAKTRFEATQARVELESAAFQENVKKWKSDMKDAAAWEILKGVVEIGIAVAATVATAGLAAPAVVAAGASVVSKAAQIVKLWEKVKMIIKELKAIYEKLKPTLKALGELFTKIKLMADQMKNLNPTVPSQDLQKVNMNIGALNAIAQWRYFDVQVELLKESLAACDIPDKDKYYLALKALVIDGQTFIQAQTELITRGDELAVITLRLRQEERARPALENMVKHFQNDTNCVQMLKIAMFDRMLAIRSLVFVDMYSYASAYMFHSLDTWVPISLSPTKPIVDYLSDAATLQSAVVAFGSKSCIQKTIFTLPYSAESASQFLQQLSTDGKFELRVSPDDAAFHGVCRVRLSQVRFRFHGVKAAAGAGKQSLRLALSTSPDFYDVCFPGRLPTSTLIRSFRGDQRRVIYEEELDGGRILCDGDFGLKSDYLMLTPFTKWTVQVGAGSVLAKDIDAANISGASLELTCEVCFLD
;
A
#
# COMPACT_ATOMS: atom_id res chain seq x y z
N MET A 1 -27.74 10.83 0.16
CA MET A 1 -27.81 11.06 -1.31
C MET A 1 -26.43 11.02 -1.95
N ALA A 2 -25.45 11.84 -1.52
CA ALA A 2 -24.10 11.85 -2.12
C ALA A 2 -23.39 10.48 -2.17
N SER A 3 -23.45 9.66 -1.11
CA SER A 3 -22.77 8.36 -1.09
C SER A 3 -23.48 7.23 -1.85
N THR A 4 -24.78 7.35 -2.11
CA THR A 4 -25.51 6.37 -2.95
C THR A 4 -25.16 6.59 -4.42
N GLN A 5 -25.13 7.86 -4.84
CA GLN A 5 -24.67 8.25 -6.18
C GLN A 5 -23.21 7.87 -6.43
N GLU A 6 -22.35 7.91 -5.41
CA GLU A 6 -20.93 7.58 -5.53
C GLU A 6 -20.70 6.12 -5.95
N ILE A 7 -21.29 5.14 -5.25
CA ILE A 7 -21.16 3.72 -5.62
C ILE A 7 -21.88 3.40 -6.93
N GLU A 8 -23.05 3.97 -7.19
CA GLU A 8 -23.81 3.73 -8.44
C GLU A 8 -23.07 4.28 -9.68
N SER A 9 -22.47 5.47 -9.55
CA SER A 9 -21.66 6.05 -10.63
C SER A 9 -20.39 5.24 -10.86
N ALA A 10 -19.68 4.85 -9.79
CA ALA A 10 -18.49 4.01 -9.90
C ALA A 10 -18.81 2.62 -10.48
N SER A 11 -19.97 2.06 -10.12
CA SER A 11 -20.49 0.80 -10.66
C SER A 11 -20.78 0.90 -12.15
N THR A 12 -21.41 1.98 -12.57
CA THR A 12 -21.73 2.25 -13.98
C THR A 12 -20.44 2.39 -14.80
N LEU A 13 -19.48 3.18 -14.30
CA LEU A 13 -18.17 3.32 -14.92
C LEU A 13 -17.46 1.97 -15.07
N LEU A 14 -17.50 1.13 -14.03
CA LEU A 14 -16.91 -0.21 -14.07
C LEU A 14 -17.56 -1.09 -15.15
N PHE A 15 -18.89 -1.14 -15.19
CA PHE A 15 -19.63 -1.92 -16.17
C PHE A 15 -19.41 -1.40 -17.58
N ASP A 16 -19.28 -0.08 -17.76
CA ASP A 16 -19.08 0.51 -19.08
C ASP A 16 -17.76 0.13 -19.75
N ARG A 17 -16.78 -0.31 -18.96
CA ARG A 17 -15.53 -0.85 -19.47
C ARG A 17 -15.65 -2.30 -19.96
N LEU A 18 -16.66 -3.08 -19.56
CA LEU A 18 -16.81 -4.47 -19.99
C LEU A 18 -17.36 -4.58 -21.42
N THR A 19 -17.07 -5.69 -22.11
CA THR A 19 -17.71 -5.98 -23.41
C THR A 19 -19.22 -6.21 -23.26
N LEU A 20 -20.00 -6.11 -24.32
CA LEU A 20 -21.46 -6.23 -24.24
C LEU A 20 -21.93 -7.57 -23.66
N GLN A 21 -21.27 -8.68 -24.04
CA GLN A 21 -21.57 -10.01 -23.51
C GLN A 21 -21.14 -10.14 -22.03
N GLU A 22 -20.01 -9.55 -21.66
CA GLU A 22 -19.54 -9.49 -20.26
C GLU A 22 -20.44 -8.62 -19.38
N LYS A 23 -20.99 -7.52 -19.90
CA LYS A 23 -21.92 -6.65 -19.14
C LYS A 23 -23.14 -7.43 -18.67
N SER A 24 -23.70 -8.32 -19.50
CA SER A 24 -24.83 -9.17 -19.11
C SER A 24 -24.43 -10.11 -17.98
N LEU A 25 -23.33 -10.86 -18.16
CA LEU A 25 -22.83 -11.80 -17.16
C LEU A 25 -22.47 -11.09 -15.85
N ALA A 26 -21.79 -9.95 -15.91
CA ALA A 26 -21.41 -9.18 -14.74
C ALA A 26 -22.64 -8.63 -14.00
N LYS A 27 -23.69 -8.20 -14.70
CA LYS A 27 -24.96 -7.79 -14.08
C LYS A 27 -25.63 -8.96 -13.36
N GLU A 28 -25.66 -10.14 -13.97
CA GLU A 28 -26.20 -11.37 -13.34
C GLU A 28 -25.37 -11.81 -12.12
N LEU A 29 -24.05 -11.63 -12.17
CA LEU A 29 -23.16 -11.94 -11.05
C LEU A 29 -23.22 -10.90 -9.93
N VAL A 30 -23.61 -9.66 -10.22
CA VAL A 30 -23.66 -8.58 -9.22
C VAL A 30 -25.03 -8.48 -8.58
N ALA A 31 -26.11 -8.62 -9.35
CA ALA A 31 -27.48 -8.58 -8.86
C ALA A 31 -28.06 -10.00 -8.77
N PHE A 32 -28.49 -10.40 -7.57
CA PHE A 32 -29.11 -11.70 -7.35
C PHE A 32 -30.31 -11.56 -6.41
N SER A 33 -31.40 -12.22 -6.75
CA SER A 33 -32.59 -12.32 -5.90
C SER A 33 -33.16 -13.73 -6.00
N ASN A 34 -33.28 -14.42 -4.86
CA ASN A 34 -33.88 -15.74 -4.81
C ASN A 34 -34.65 -15.94 -3.52
N TYR A 35 -35.83 -16.57 -3.62
CA TYR A 35 -36.60 -17.04 -2.48
C TYR A 35 -36.71 -18.57 -2.56
N ASP A 36 -36.02 -19.25 -1.64
CA ASP A 36 -36.09 -20.69 -1.51
C ASP A 36 -37.30 -21.06 -0.65
N LYS A 37 -38.31 -21.66 -1.27
CA LYS A 37 -39.53 -22.09 -0.59
C LYS A 37 -39.28 -23.20 0.43
N ALA A 38 -38.36 -24.14 0.14
CA ALA A 38 -38.12 -25.27 1.04
C ALA A 38 -37.48 -24.82 2.35
N THR A 39 -36.52 -23.90 2.27
CA THR A 39 -35.81 -23.38 3.45
C THR A 39 -36.40 -22.08 4.01
N ARG A 40 -37.35 -21.46 3.30
CA ARG A 40 -38.00 -20.18 3.65
C ARG A 40 -37.01 -19.02 3.77
N ILE A 41 -35.99 -19.01 2.90
CA ILE A 41 -34.88 -18.04 2.91
C ILE A 41 -34.95 -17.15 1.67
N GLY A 42 -35.07 -15.84 1.88
CA GLY A 42 -34.85 -14.81 0.86
C GLY A 42 -33.39 -14.38 0.83
N ARG A 43 -32.77 -14.35 -0.35
CA ARG A 43 -31.39 -13.91 -0.57
C ARG A 43 -31.39 -12.80 -1.61
N TYR A 44 -30.79 -11.66 -1.26
CA TYR A 44 -30.71 -10.48 -2.12
C TYR A 44 -29.29 -9.94 -2.14
N ARG A 45 -28.74 -9.74 -3.34
CA ARG A 45 -27.42 -9.14 -3.57
C ARG A 45 -27.53 -8.05 -4.62
N ALA A 46 -26.97 -6.88 -4.34
CA ALA A 46 -26.80 -5.78 -5.31
C ALA A 46 -25.80 -4.75 -4.76
N PRO A 47 -25.21 -3.85 -5.59
CA PRO A 47 -24.36 -2.78 -5.10
C PRO A 47 -25.11 -1.87 -4.11
N VAL A 48 -26.35 -1.55 -4.44
CA VAL A 48 -27.29 -0.81 -3.59
C VAL A 48 -28.56 -1.61 -3.43
N LEU A 49 -29.00 -1.81 -2.18
CA LEU A 49 -30.31 -2.40 -1.89
C LEU A 49 -31.20 -1.37 -1.19
N TYR A 50 -32.45 -1.29 -1.64
CA TYR A 50 -33.52 -0.52 -1.00
C TYR A 50 -34.37 -1.49 -0.19
N LEU A 51 -34.36 -1.34 1.15
CA LEU A 51 -34.94 -2.33 2.05
C LEU A 51 -36.46 -2.53 1.82
N ASP A 52 -37.17 -1.44 1.53
CA ASP A 52 -38.60 -1.42 1.20
C ASP A 52 -38.92 -2.20 -0.08
N ALA A 53 -38.09 -2.02 -1.13
CA ALA A 53 -38.22 -2.76 -2.37
C ALA A 53 -37.94 -4.26 -2.18
N VAL A 54 -36.94 -4.61 -1.37
CA VAL A 54 -36.60 -6.00 -1.06
C VAL A 54 -37.74 -6.69 -0.30
N ILE A 55 -38.32 -6.05 0.71
CA ILE A 55 -39.44 -6.61 1.48
C ILE A 55 -40.67 -6.80 0.59
N THR A 56 -40.95 -5.84 -0.29
CA THR A 56 -42.05 -5.93 -1.26
C THR A 56 -41.83 -7.11 -2.23
N SER A 57 -40.60 -7.26 -2.74
CA SER A 57 -40.22 -8.40 -3.59
C SER A 57 -40.37 -9.73 -2.86
N LEU A 58 -39.91 -9.83 -1.61
CA LEU A 58 -40.01 -11.05 -0.81
C LEU A 58 -41.47 -11.46 -0.59
N ALA A 59 -42.33 -10.51 -0.24
CA ALA A 59 -43.76 -10.74 -0.05
C ALA A 59 -44.44 -11.22 -1.35
N ALA A 60 -44.05 -10.67 -2.50
CA ALA A 60 -44.53 -11.13 -3.80
C ALA A 60 -44.06 -12.55 -4.13
N SER A 61 -42.78 -12.87 -3.86
CA SER A 61 -42.20 -14.20 -4.11
C SER A 61 -42.74 -15.29 -3.18
N SER A 62 -43.16 -14.93 -1.96
CA SER A 62 -43.80 -15.86 -1.01
C SER A 62 -45.33 -15.95 -1.18
N LYS A 63 -45.93 -15.28 -2.17
CA LYS A 63 -47.37 -15.29 -2.37
C LYS A 63 -47.87 -16.72 -2.66
N GLY A 64 -48.83 -17.18 -1.86
CA GLY A 64 -49.42 -18.52 -1.97
C GLY A 64 -48.67 -19.62 -1.21
N ASP A 65 -47.59 -19.28 -0.48
CA ASP A 65 -46.99 -20.23 0.47
C ASP A 65 -47.80 -20.28 1.78
N PRO A 66 -48.01 -21.48 2.37
CA PRO A 66 -48.76 -21.63 3.61
C PRO A 66 -48.03 -21.07 4.84
N ASP A 67 -46.73 -20.78 4.72
CA ASP A 67 -45.89 -20.25 5.80
C ASP A 67 -45.13 -19.00 5.35
N PRO A 68 -45.04 -17.96 6.21
CA PRO A 68 -44.30 -16.74 5.89
C PRO A 68 -42.78 -16.96 5.84
N PRO A 69 -42.03 -16.09 5.15
CA PRO A 69 -40.56 -16.10 5.14
C PRO A 69 -39.98 -16.04 6.54
N ARG A 70 -38.93 -16.83 6.81
CA ARG A 70 -38.27 -16.88 8.12
C ARG A 70 -36.91 -16.22 8.16
N ASN A 71 -36.18 -16.25 7.03
CA ASN A 71 -34.84 -15.68 6.96
C ASN A 71 -34.72 -14.74 5.76
N LEU A 72 -34.08 -13.59 5.98
CA LEU A 72 -33.75 -12.62 4.95
C LEU A 72 -32.25 -12.30 5.02
N LEU A 73 -31.53 -12.61 3.95
CA LEU A 73 -30.10 -12.37 3.81
C LEU A 73 -29.88 -11.26 2.76
N LEU A 74 -29.29 -10.15 3.19
CA LEU A 74 -29.02 -8.96 2.37
C LEU A 74 -27.52 -8.77 2.21
N TYR A 75 -27.06 -8.63 0.96
CA TYR A 75 -25.65 -8.48 0.60
C TYR A 75 -25.48 -7.25 -0.30
N CYS A 76 -24.90 -6.16 0.21
CA CYS A 76 -24.74 -4.93 -0.56
C CYS A 76 -23.53 -4.08 -0.15
N ASP A 77 -23.17 -3.07 -0.95
CA ASP A 77 -22.27 -2.02 -0.49
C ASP A 77 -23.03 -1.02 0.38
N VAL A 78 -24.17 -0.54 -0.14
CA VAL A 78 -25.04 0.41 0.55
C VAL A 78 -26.44 -0.16 0.73
N LEU A 79 -26.91 -0.22 1.98
CA LEU A 79 -28.32 -0.45 2.28
C LEU A 79 -29.02 0.89 2.51
N VAL A 80 -30.11 1.13 1.80
CA VAL A 80 -30.94 2.32 1.93
C VAL A 80 -32.25 1.96 2.63
N CYS A 81 -32.53 2.65 3.74
CA CYS A 81 -33.83 2.67 4.40
C CYS A 81 -34.50 4.01 4.11
N ASN A 82 -35.60 4.00 3.36
CA ASN A 82 -36.38 5.20 3.05
C ASN A 82 -37.52 5.35 4.05
N GLY A 83 -37.41 6.33 4.95
CA GLY A 83 -38.24 6.43 6.14
C GLY A 83 -38.18 5.18 7.02
N THR A 84 -39.24 4.94 7.77
CA THR A 84 -39.38 3.73 8.58
C THR A 84 -39.84 2.57 7.72
N VAL A 85 -38.94 1.62 7.46
CA VAL A 85 -39.28 0.42 6.69
C VAL A 85 -39.80 -0.66 7.64
N THR A 86 -41.00 -1.17 7.38
CA THR A 86 -41.58 -2.26 8.19
C THR A 86 -41.16 -3.61 7.63
N ALA A 87 -40.45 -4.39 8.43
CA ALA A 87 -40.02 -5.75 8.13
C ALA A 87 -40.54 -6.71 9.22
N GLY A 88 -40.70 -8.00 8.95
CA GLY A 88 -41.17 -8.95 9.96
C GLY A 88 -42.25 -9.89 9.44
N SER A 89 -42.60 -10.88 10.25
CA SER A 89 -43.73 -11.77 10.00
C SER A 89 -44.40 -12.14 11.32
N ALA A 90 -45.62 -12.69 11.27
CA ALA A 90 -46.29 -13.25 12.46
C ALA A 90 -45.54 -14.44 13.10
N LYS A 91 -44.46 -14.92 12.47
CA LYS A 91 -43.56 -15.96 13.00
C LYS A 91 -42.14 -15.41 13.15
N THR A 92 -41.29 -16.16 13.85
CA THR A 92 -39.89 -15.82 14.06
C THR A 92 -39.20 -15.46 12.73
N MET A 93 -38.64 -14.25 12.66
CA MET A 93 -37.91 -13.76 11.51
C MET A 93 -36.46 -13.44 11.88
N ILE A 94 -35.54 -13.75 10.98
CA ILE A 94 -34.12 -13.47 11.10
C ILE A 94 -33.72 -12.61 9.90
N ILE A 95 -33.17 -11.42 10.16
CA ILE A 95 -32.63 -10.55 9.12
C ILE A 95 -31.11 -10.46 9.31
N SER A 96 -30.36 -10.79 8.28
CA SER A 96 -28.90 -10.67 8.25
C SER A 96 -28.50 -9.68 7.17
N ILE A 97 -27.78 -8.63 7.56
CA ILE A 97 -27.40 -7.52 6.70
C ILE A 97 -25.89 -7.44 6.61
N PHE A 98 -25.35 -7.62 5.41
CA PHE A 98 -23.97 -7.35 5.07
C PHE A 98 -23.93 -6.11 4.19
N ALA A 99 -23.46 -4.99 4.76
CA ALA A 99 -23.37 -3.72 4.07
C ALA A 99 -22.15 -2.93 4.53
N ARG A 100 -21.35 -2.36 3.62
CA ARG A 100 -20.30 -1.41 4.06
C ARG A 100 -20.94 -0.23 4.80
N LYS A 101 -22.03 0.29 4.25
CA LYS A 101 -22.74 1.47 4.76
C LYS A 101 -24.24 1.27 4.80
N VAL A 102 -24.87 1.69 5.90
CA VAL A 102 -26.33 1.84 5.98
C VAL A 102 -26.69 3.33 5.92
N VAL A 103 -27.69 3.66 5.13
CA VAL A 103 -28.20 5.03 4.95
C VAL A 103 -29.67 5.06 5.32
N HIS A 104 -30.04 5.95 6.25
CA HIS A 104 -31.43 6.23 6.58
C HIS A 104 -31.83 7.59 5.99
N ILE A 105 -32.74 7.59 5.03
CA ILE A 105 -33.31 8.80 4.42
C ILE A 105 -34.57 9.15 5.21
N LYS A 106 -34.48 10.17 6.07
CA LYS A 106 -35.62 10.65 6.86
C LYS A 106 -36.54 11.51 6.00
N PRO A 107 -37.88 11.39 6.13
CA PRO A 107 -38.82 12.33 5.53
C PRO A 107 -38.55 13.76 6.03
N ALA A 108 -38.84 14.77 5.19
CA ALA A 108 -38.76 16.15 5.63
C ALA A 108 -39.75 16.39 6.80
N ASN A 109 -39.30 17.11 7.84
CA ASN A 109 -40.09 17.47 9.04
C ASN A 109 -40.41 16.35 10.05
N THR A 110 -39.69 15.23 10.04
CA THR A 110 -39.82 14.20 11.11
C THR A 110 -38.81 14.38 12.24
N ALA A 111 -39.18 13.98 13.47
CA ALA A 111 -38.34 14.07 14.67
C ALA A 111 -36.97 13.36 14.52
N GLU A 112 -35.96 13.78 15.29
CA GLU A 112 -34.60 13.22 15.19
C GLU A 112 -34.53 11.69 15.42
N ASN A 113 -35.47 11.13 16.18
CA ASN A 113 -35.49 9.72 16.62
C ASN A 113 -36.39 8.78 15.79
N VAL A 114 -36.69 9.09 14.52
CA VAL A 114 -37.45 8.17 13.67
C VAL A 114 -36.67 6.86 13.45
N ALA A 115 -37.33 5.74 13.69
CA ALA A 115 -36.77 4.41 13.46
C ALA A 115 -36.54 4.16 11.98
N ALA A 116 -35.37 3.64 11.61
CA ALA A 116 -35.05 3.26 10.24
C ALA A 116 -35.76 1.95 9.85
N ILE A 117 -35.92 1.04 10.81
CA ILE A 117 -36.56 -0.26 10.63
C ILE A 117 -37.56 -0.47 11.76
N ARG A 118 -38.79 -0.82 11.41
CA ARG A 118 -39.79 -1.35 12.34
C ARG A 118 -39.92 -2.85 12.10
N PHE A 119 -39.44 -3.63 13.05
CA PHE A 119 -39.41 -5.08 12.99
C PHE A 119 -40.61 -5.67 13.73
N GLN A 120 -41.58 -6.24 12.99
CA GLN A 120 -42.62 -7.09 13.60
C GLN A 120 -41.97 -8.40 14.04
N ALA A 121 -41.77 -8.51 15.35
CA ALA A 121 -40.89 -9.51 15.94
C ALA A 121 -41.70 -10.45 16.83
N ALA A 122 -41.85 -11.71 16.38
CA ALA A 122 -42.20 -12.80 17.28
C ALA A 122 -41.01 -13.12 18.20
N LYS A 123 -41.25 -13.86 19.29
CA LYS A 123 -40.18 -14.36 20.16
C LYS A 123 -39.10 -15.07 19.33
N MET A 124 -37.84 -14.87 19.71
CA MET A 124 -36.63 -15.37 19.03
C MET A 124 -36.24 -14.65 17.73
N SER A 125 -36.97 -13.62 17.31
CA SER A 125 -36.61 -12.86 16.11
C SER A 125 -35.34 -12.06 16.36
N ASN A 126 -34.50 -11.92 15.34
CA ASN A 126 -33.26 -11.15 15.47
C ASN A 126 -32.88 -10.42 14.18
N ILE A 127 -32.14 -9.33 14.35
CA ILE A 127 -31.50 -8.59 13.28
C ILE A 127 -29.99 -8.57 13.53
N THR A 128 -29.23 -9.04 12.54
CA THR A 128 -27.78 -9.03 12.56
C THR A 128 -27.28 -8.07 11.49
N VAL A 129 -26.39 -7.15 11.86
CA VAL A 129 -25.84 -6.16 10.94
C VAL A 129 -24.32 -6.18 11.04
N TRP A 130 -23.66 -6.45 9.91
CA TRP A 130 -22.23 -6.22 9.73
C TRP A 130 -22.07 -4.99 8.84
N ALA A 131 -21.52 -3.91 9.42
CA ALA A 131 -21.32 -2.66 8.72
C ALA A 131 -20.16 -1.83 9.25
N GLN A 132 -19.49 -1.10 8.36
CA GLN A 132 -18.45 -0.15 8.74
C GLN A 132 -19.04 1.21 9.14
N GLN A 133 -20.14 1.61 8.51
CA GLN A 133 -20.80 2.89 8.76
C GLN A 133 -22.30 2.72 8.96
N LEU A 134 -22.80 3.23 10.08
CA LEU A 134 -24.23 3.35 10.38
C LEU A 134 -24.64 4.82 10.45
N PRO A 135 -25.92 5.14 10.22
CA PRO A 135 -26.45 6.47 10.49
C PRO A 135 -26.25 6.87 11.95
N THR A 136 -25.99 8.15 12.21
CA THR A 136 -26.03 8.70 13.56
C THR A 136 -27.41 8.43 14.17
N SER A 137 -27.44 7.80 15.35
CA SER A 137 -28.67 7.34 16.02
C SER A 137 -29.53 6.37 15.20
N PHE A 138 -28.90 5.35 14.63
CA PHE A 138 -29.58 4.25 13.96
C PHE A 138 -30.53 3.51 14.92
N THR A 139 -31.82 3.74 14.75
CA THR A 139 -32.87 3.24 15.65
C THR A 139 -33.68 2.13 14.98
N VAL A 140 -33.90 1.03 15.70
CA VAL A 140 -34.77 -0.08 15.28
C VAL A 140 -35.87 -0.27 16.31
N GLU A 141 -37.11 -0.31 15.84
CA GLU A 141 -38.29 -0.61 16.65
C GLU A 141 -38.64 -2.09 16.55
N PHE A 142 -38.91 -2.73 17.67
CA PHE A 142 -39.38 -4.12 17.75
C PHE A 142 -40.84 -4.08 18.22
N ALA A 143 -41.76 -4.42 17.32
CA ALA A 143 -43.19 -4.47 17.60
C ALA A 143 -43.59 -5.93 17.90
N SER A 144 -44.13 -6.18 19.10
CA SER A 144 -44.67 -7.48 19.49
C SER A 144 -46.08 -7.70 18.94
N ASP A 145 -46.53 -8.96 18.93
CA ASP A 145 -47.91 -9.33 18.56
C ASP A 145 -48.97 -8.71 19.48
N SER A 146 -48.60 -8.33 20.71
CA SER A 146 -49.46 -7.62 21.66
C SER A 146 -49.55 -6.10 21.42
N GLY A 147 -48.85 -5.58 20.39
CA GLY A 147 -48.80 -4.15 20.05
C GLY A 147 -47.80 -3.33 20.85
N ALA A 148 -47.00 -3.94 21.74
CA ALA A 148 -45.94 -3.25 22.46
C ALA A 148 -44.75 -2.98 21.51
N VAL A 149 -44.24 -1.75 21.53
CA VAL A 149 -43.11 -1.33 20.68
C VAL A 149 -41.93 -0.97 21.55
N ILE A 150 -40.79 -1.63 21.33
CA ILE A 150 -39.53 -1.34 21.99
C ILE A 150 -38.61 -0.69 20.97
N SER A 151 -38.28 0.59 21.19
CA SER A 151 -37.31 1.31 20.37
C SER A 151 -35.91 1.15 20.95
N LYS A 152 -34.95 0.80 20.10
CA LYS A 152 -33.55 0.64 20.49
C LYS A 152 -32.63 1.34 19.51
N GLU A 153 -31.80 2.24 20.03
CA GLU A 153 -30.66 2.79 19.30
C GLU A 153 -29.55 1.74 19.27
N LEU A 154 -29.04 1.47 18.07
CA LEU A 154 -28.06 0.43 17.79
C LEU A 154 -26.81 1.05 17.19
N ALA A 155 -25.66 0.62 17.68
CA ALA A 155 -24.35 0.99 17.18
C ALA A 155 -23.47 -0.26 17.07
N VAL A 156 -22.45 -0.19 16.21
CA VAL A 156 -21.44 -1.26 16.12
C VAL A 156 -20.57 -1.21 17.39
N PRO A 157 -20.51 -2.28 18.19
CA PRO A 157 -19.69 -2.32 19.40
C PRO A 157 -18.20 -2.21 19.06
N GLU A 158 -17.44 -1.56 19.93
CA GLU A 158 -15.99 -1.46 19.77
C GLU A 158 -15.34 -2.86 19.73
N GLY A 159 -14.42 -3.08 18.79
CA GLY A 159 -13.74 -4.35 18.60
C GLY A 159 -14.52 -5.41 17.80
N PHE A 160 -15.77 -5.14 17.39
CA PHE A 160 -16.57 -6.05 16.56
C PHE A 160 -16.90 -5.44 15.19
N PRO A 161 -16.97 -6.25 14.11
CA PRO A 161 -17.36 -5.79 12.78
C PRO A 161 -18.89 -5.64 12.61
N GLY A 162 -19.68 -5.99 13.62
CA GLY A 162 -21.13 -5.95 13.57
C GLY A 162 -21.78 -6.23 14.93
N PHE A 163 -23.10 -6.30 14.93
CA PHE A 163 -23.91 -6.65 16.10
C PHE A 163 -25.07 -7.58 15.73
N ASN A 164 -25.58 -8.29 16.73
CA ASN A 164 -26.85 -9.00 16.71
C ASN A 164 -27.77 -8.39 17.77
N ALA A 165 -28.98 -7.98 17.37
CA ALA A 165 -30.05 -7.55 18.27
C ALA A 165 -31.15 -8.61 18.26
N PHE A 166 -31.33 -9.25 19.42
CA PHE A 166 -32.23 -10.39 19.63
C PHE A 166 -33.42 -10.00 20.49
N PHE A 167 -34.63 -10.35 20.06
CA PHE A 167 -35.87 -10.11 20.79
C PHE A 167 -36.33 -11.36 21.54
N ASP A 168 -36.36 -11.29 22.88
CA ASP A 168 -36.74 -12.40 23.76
C ASP A 168 -38.25 -12.49 24.05
N GLY A 169 -39.03 -11.53 23.53
CA GLY A 169 -40.47 -11.37 23.78
C GLY A 169 -40.81 -10.19 24.71
N ALA A 170 -39.86 -9.69 25.48
CA ALA A 170 -40.04 -8.57 26.40
C ALA A 170 -38.94 -7.50 26.30
N ASN A 171 -37.73 -7.88 25.90
CA ASN A 171 -36.55 -7.04 25.81
C ASN A 171 -35.75 -7.32 24.53
N VAL A 172 -34.86 -6.37 24.21
CA VAL A 172 -33.90 -6.48 23.11
C VAL A 172 -32.49 -6.61 23.68
N ILE A 173 -31.84 -7.73 23.42
CA ILE A 173 -30.46 -8.03 23.84
C ILE A 173 -29.54 -7.76 22.65
N VAL A 174 -28.55 -6.89 22.83
CA VAL A 174 -27.56 -6.55 21.78
C VAL A 174 -26.22 -7.17 22.13
N LYS A 175 -25.61 -7.87 21.18
CA LYS A 175 -24.28 -8.47 21.30
C LYS A 175 -23.40 -8.10 20.11
N GLY A 176 -22.11 -7.90 20.35
CA GLY A 176 -21.12 -7.78 19.26
C GLY A 176 -21.02 -9.09 18.49
N GLN A 177 -20.90 -8.99 17.17
CA GLN A 177 -20.93 -10.14 16.26
C GLN A 177 -19.66 -10.17 15.41
N ALA A 178 -18.95 -11.30 15.44
CA ALA A 178 -17.84 -11.56 14.52
C ALA A 178 -18.37 -11.85 13.10
N LEU A 179 -17.52 -11.70 12.09
CA LEU A 179 -17.88 -12.04 10.71
C LEU A 179 -18.05 -13.57 10.56
N PRO A 180 -19.07 -14.03 9.82
CA PRO A 180 -19.32 -15.45 9.65
C PRO A 180 -18.31 -16.08 8.67
N ASN A 181 -17.52 -17.04 9.16
CA ASN A 181 -16.58 -17.83 8.34
C ASN A 181 -17.29 -18.57 7.18
N VAL A 182 -18.50 -19.08 7.42
CA VAL A 182 -19.24 -19.94 6.47
C VAL A 182 -19.66 -19.16 5.23
N GLU A 183 -19.99 -17.88 5.34
CA GLU A 183 -20.41 -17.10 4.17
C GLU A 183 -19.26 -16.83 3.18
N LEU A 184 -18.01 -17.04 3.61
CA LEU A 184 -16.81 -16.94 2.77
C LEU A 184 -16.25 -18.29 2.38
N SER A 185 -16.85 -19.42 2.78
CA SER A 185 -16.34 -20.77 2.46
C SER A 185 -16.27 -21.06 0.96
N PHE A 186 -16.98 -20.28 0.15
CA PHE A 186 -17.01 -20.37 -1.30
C PHE A 186 -16.29 -19.19 -1.99
N GLU A 187 -15.39 -18.49 -1.29
CA GLU A 187 -14.46 -17.54 -1.93
C GLU A 187 -13.73 -18.22 -3.11
N ASN A 188 -13.31 -19.46 -2.88
CA ASN A 188 -12.77 -20.30 -3.92
C ASN A 188 -13.90 -21.16 -4.51
N TRP A 189 -14.25 -20.87 -5.78
CA TRP A 189 -15.26 -21.64 -6.50
C TRP A 189 -14.93 -23.13 -6.61
N MET A 190 -13.67 -23.55 -6.47
CA MET A 190 -13.31 -24.98 -6.42
C MET A 190 -13.96 -25.72 -5.25
N ASN A 191 -14.32 -25.02 -4.17
CA ASN A 191 -15.01 -25.65 -3.04
C ASN A 191 -16.42 -26.11 -3.42
N LEU A 192 -16.94 -25.69 -4.58
CA LEU A 192 -18.18 -26.15 -5.17
C LEU A 192 -18.00 -27.42 -6.02
N LEU A 193 -16.77 -27.91 -6.22
CA LEU A 193 -16.49 -29.08 -7.05
C LEU A 193 -16.00 -30.27 -6.22
N ASN A 194 -16.44 -31.45 -6.63
CA ASN A 194 -15.84 -32.73 -6.25
C ASN A 194 -14.62 -33.03 -7.14
N GLU A 195 -13.77 -33.96 -6.70
CA GLU A 195 -12.58 -34.39 -7.47
C GLU A 195 -12.95 -35.01 -8.83
N ASP A 196 -14.16 -35.60 -8.92
CA ASP A 196 -14.73 -36.18 -10.14
C ASP A 196 -15.34 -35.14 -11.10
N GLY A 197 -15.26 -33.85 -10.76
CA GLY A 197 -15.78 -32.74 -11.57
C GLY A 197 -17.28 -32.48 -11.43
N THR A 198 -17.98 -33.17 -10.53
CA THR A 198 -19.40 -32.88 -10.23
C THR A 198 -19.54 -31.72 -9.24
N LEU A 199 -20.70 -31.06 -9.24
CA LEU A 199 -20.99 -29.97 -8.32
C LEU A 199 -21.46 -30.50 -6.96
N ARG A 200 -20.85 -30.00 -5.89
CA ARG A 200 -21.27 -30.26 -4.49
C ARG A 200 -22.58 -29.56 -4.15
N GLU A 201 -22.77 -28.36 -4.68
CA GLU A 201 -23.93 -27.51 -4.45
C GLU A 201 -24.26 -26.68 -5.70
N VAL A 202 -25.47 -26.10 -5.73
CA VAL A 202 -25.89 -25.21 -6.81
C VAL A 202 -25.12 -23.88 -6.73
N PRO A 203 -24.42 -23.45 -7.81
CA PRO A 203 -23.77 -22.14 -7.88
C PRO A 203 -24.76 -21.00 -7.54
N PHE A 204 -24.28 -19.83 -7.09
CA PHE A 204 -25.08 -18.63 -6.75
C PHE A 204 -25.86 -18.61 -5.41
N LEU A 205 -26.17 -19.76 -4.81
CA LEU A 205 -26.93 -19.76 -3.55
C LEU A 205 -26.07 -19.41 -2.32
N ARG A 206 -24.77 -19.73 -2.36
CA ARG A 206 -23.86 -19.57 -1.21
C ARG A 206 -22.60 -18.74 -1.45
N ASP A 207 -22.42 -18.20 -2.65
CA ASP A 207 -21.25 -17.38 -3.01
C ASP A 207 -21.53 -15.86 -2.93
N ASN A 208 -22.61 -15.46 -2.25
CA ASN A 208 -23.11 -14.08 -2.26
C ASN A 208 -22.12 -13.06 -1.70
N ILE A 209 -21.51 -13.36 -0.54
CA ILE A 209 -20.49 -12.47 0.03
C ILE A 209 -19.23 -12.43 -0.83
N PRO A 210 -18.59 -13.57 -1.21
CA PRO A 210 -17.44 -13.55 -2.11
C PRO A 210 -17.64 -12.69 -3.36
N ARG A 211 -18.78 -12.85 -4.05
CA ARG A 211 -19.07 -12.08 -5.27
C ARG A 211 -19.21 -10.60 -5.00
N LEU A 212 -19.91 -10.21 -3.93
CA LEU A 212 -20.05 -8.82 -3.54
C LEU A 212 -18.68 -8.18 -3.25
N LEU A 213 -17.85 -8.86 -2.46
CA LEU A 213 -16.54 -8.33 -2.07
C LEU A 213 -15.57 -8.26 -3.25
N GLN A 214 -15.58 -9.28 -4.14
CA GLN A 214 -14.79 -9.26 -5.37
C GLN A 214 -15.23 -8.10 -6.28
N TYR A 215 -16.53 -7.86 -6.38
CA TYR A 215 -17.06 -6.72 -7.11
C TYR A 215 -16.61 -5.38 -6.51
N GLN A 216 -16.74 -5.21 -5.19
CA GLN A 216 -16.27 -4.01 -4.50
C GLN A 216 -14.77 -3.80 -4.69
N PHE A 217 -13.97 -4.87 -4.75
CA PHE A 217 -12.53 -4.78 -5.05
C PHE A 217 -12.29 -4.23 -6.45
N LEU A 218 -13.02 -4.70 -7.46
CA LEU A 218 -12.91 -4.20 -8.83
C LEU A 218 -13.33 -2.75 -8.95
N VAL A 219 -14.41 -2.35 -8.25
CA VAL A 219 -14.83 -0.95 -8.16
C VAL A 219 -13.70 -0.12 -7.54
N ALA A 220 -13.16 -0.55 -6.39
CA ALA A 220 -12.08 0.17 -5.72
C ALA A 220 -10.85 0.34 -6.62
N ALA A 221 -10.43 -0.73 -7.30
CA ALA A 221 -9.30 -0.70 -8.22
C ALA A 221 -9.53 0.22 -9.43
N SER A 222 -10.77 0.37 -9.92
CA SER A 222 -11.11 1.32 -10.98
C SER A 222 -11.10 2.79 -10.52
N GLN A 223 -11.30 3.02 -9.21
CA GLN A 223 -11.38 4.36 -8.61
C GLN A 223 -10.05 4.86 -8.05
N VAL A 224 -8.97 4.08 -8.16
CA VAL A 224 -7.62 4.43 -7.68
C VAL A 224 -7.14 5.82 -8.12
N TYR A 225 -7.48 6.23 -9.35
CA TYR A 225 -7.09 7.53 -9.91
C TYR A 225 -8.20 8.58 -9.84
N GLU A 226 -9.46 8.16 -9.98
CA GLU A 226 -10.61 9.06 -10.05
C GLU A 226 -11.05 9.54 -8.65
N ASN A 227 -11.07 8.62 -7.67
CA ASN A 227 -11.46 8.89 -6.30
C ASN A 227 -10.71 7.95 -5.32
N PRO A 228 -9.44 8.27 -4.99
CA PRO A 228 -8.60 7.44 -4.14
C PRO A 228 -9.17 7.24 -2.73
N GLU A 229 -9.88 8.23 -2.19
CA GLU A 229 -10.50 8.15 -0.85
C GLU A 229 -11.61 7.10 -0.83
N PHE A 230 -12.50 7.13 -1.82
CA PHE A 230 -13.55 6.12 -1.97
C PHE A 230 -12.97 4.71 -2.20
N ALA A 231 -11.92 4.59 -3.03
CA ALA A 231 -11.20 3.34 -3.22
C ALA A 231 -10.65 2.79 -1.88
N LEU A 232 -10.03 3.63 -1.06
CA LEU A 232 -9.53 3.25 0.27
C LEU A 232 -10.67 2.81 1.21
N GLN A 233 -11.82 3.47 1.19
CA GLN A 233 -12.98 3.07 2.01
C GLN A 233 -13.48 1.66 1.64
N LEU A 234 -13.61 1.37 0.34
CA LEU A 234 -13.99 0.04 -0.15
C LEU A 234 -12.96 -1.03 0.25
N LEU A 235 -11.67 -0.74 0.08
CA LEU A 235 -10.62 -1.70 0.42
C LEU A 235 -10.54 -1.97 1.92
N ASN A 236 -10.75 -0.95 2.77
CA ASN A 236 -10.84 -1.14 4.22
C ASN A 236 -11.98 -2.09 4.60
N TRP A 237 -13.15 -1.92 3.97
CA TRP A 237 -14.28 -2.82 4.16
C TRP A 237 -13.96 -4.25 3.75
N ILE A 238 -13.39 -4.45 2.56
CA ILE A 238 -13.05 -5.79 2.06
C ILE A 238 -12.03 -6.46 2.99
N VAL A 239 -10.99 -5.74 3.41
CA VAL A 239 -9.99 -6.26 4.35
C VAL A 239 -10.61 -6.64 5.69
N MET A 240 -11.59 -5.87 6.20
CA MET A 240 -12.34 -6.24 7.40
C MET A 240 -13.16 -7.51 7.16
N ALA A 241 -13.99 -7.52 6.11
CA ALA A 241 -14.93 -8.58 5.79
C ALA A 241 -14.25 -9.93 5.56
N THR A 242 -13.02 -9.93 5.04
CA THR A 242 -12.26 -11.12 4.66
C THR A 242 -11.27 -11.63 5.72
N GLN A 243 -11.31 -11.09 6.95
CA GLN A 243 -10.49 -11.57 8.10
C GLN A 243 -10.95 -12.94 8.66
N THR A 244 -11.32 -13.87 7.78
CA THR A 244 -11.93 -15.16 8.11
C THR A 244 -11.06 -16.31 7.63
N GLY A 245 -11.28 -17.52 8.17
CA GLY A 245 -10.72 -18.79 7.70
C GLY A 245 -10.66 -18.89 6.17
N ALA A 246 -11.79 -18.54 5.54
CA ALA A 246 -12.06 -18.83 4.16
C ALA A 246 -11.82 -17.67 3.17
N GLY A 247 -11.70 -16.41 3.63
CA GLY A 247 -11.55 -15.22 2.77
C GLY A 247 -10.10 -14.81 2.46
N SER A 248 -9.14 -15.73 2.54
CA SER A 248 -7.71 -15.41 2.54
C SER A 248 -7.21 -14.69 1.28
N ILE A 249 -7.69 -15.04 0.09
CA ILE A 249 -7.08 -14.57 -1.16
C ILE A 249 -7.45 -13.12 -1.45
N LEU A 250 -8.73 -12.79 -1.32
CA LEU A 250 -9.25 -11.44 -1.49
C LEU A 250 -8.76 -10.52 -0.38
N ASN A 251 -8.53 -11.05 0.83
CA ASN A 251 -7.91 -10.30 1.93
C ASN A 251 -6.55 -9.75 1.50
N PHE A 252 -5.62 -10.62 1.06
CA PHE A 252 -4.28 -10.18 0.65
C PHE A 252 -4.31 -9.25 -0.56
N GLN A 253 -5.20 -9.47 -1.53
CA GLN A 253 -5.35 -8.58 -2.69
C GLN A 253 -5.80 -7.17 -2.28
N ALA A 254 -6.84 -7.10 -1.44
CA ALA A 254 -7.34 -5.83 -0.95
C ALA A 254 -6.30 -5.11 -0.08
N GLN A 255 -5.54 -5.86 0.74
CA GLN A 255 -4.44 -5.31 1.53
C GLN A 255 -3.33 -4.73 0.68
N GLN A 256 -2.83 -5.48 -0.31
CA GLN A 256 -1.78 -5.03 -1.21
C GLN A 256 -2.15 -3.70 -1.88
N LEU A 257 -3.35 -3.63 -2.47
CA LEU A 257 -3.82 -2.42 -3.15
C LEU A 257 -4.03 -1.27 -2.16
N ARG A 258 -4.64 -1.54 -0.99
CA ARG A 258 -4.85 -0.52 0.04
C ARG A 258 -3.53 0.04 0.56
N ASN A 259 -2.55 -0.81 0.81
CA ASN A 259 -1.23 -0.41 1.31
C ASN A 259 -0.48 0.43 0.26
N SER A 260 -0.57 0.05 -1.01
CA SER A 260 -0.02 0.86 -2.12
C SER A 260 -0.68 2.24 -2.19
N LEU A 261 -2.02 2.31 -2.10
CA LEU A 261 -2.75 3.59 -2.12
C LEU A 261 -2.47 4.44 -0.88
N SER A 262 -2.44 3.81 0.29
CA SER A 262 -2.13 4.51 1.53
C SER A 262 -0.70 4.99 1.53
N LEU A 263 0.25 4.41 0.81
CA LEU A 263 1.60 4.98 0.68
C LEU A 263 1.67 6.20 -0.24
N ASN A 264 0.75 6.29 -1.19
CA ASN A 264 0.71 7.36 -2.20
C ASN A 264 -0.22 8.53 -1.80
N ALA A 265 -1.06 8.36 -0.77
CA ALA A 265 -1.92 9.43 -0.27
C ALA A 265 -1.09 10.50 0.44
N THR A 266 -1.27 11.77 0.07
CA THR A 266 -0.63 12.88 0.79
C THR A 266 -1.47 13.20 2.02
N VAL A 267 -0.87 13.23 3.22
CA VAL A 267 -1.54 13.72 4.42
C VAL A 267 -1.69 15.24 4.29
N PRO A 268 -2.91 15.81 4.38
CA PRO A 268 -3.08 17.25 4.51
C PRO A 268 -2.44 17.68 5.82
N ALA A 269 -1.65 18.75 5.81
CA ALA A 269 -1.23 19.41 7.04
C ALA A 269 -2.48 19.84 7.82
N GLU A 270 -2.64 19.36 9.06
CA GLU A 270 -3.67 19.87 9.97
C GLU A 270 -3.54 21.41 10.04
N GLY A 271 -4.58 22.13 9.59
CA GLY A 271 -4.70 23.59 9.75
C GLY A 271 -4.85 24.43 8.48
N LYS A 272 -4.80 23.87 7.27
CA LYS A 272 -5.22 24.58 6.05
C LYS A 272 -6.07 23.68 5.16
N THR A 273 -7.33 24.05 4.96
CA THR A 273 -8.21 23.55 3.91
C THR A 273 -7.66 23.97 2.55
N VAL A 274 -6.70 23.21 2.05
CA VAL A 274 -6.41 23.15 0.62
C VAL A 274 -7.04 21.87 0.13
N GLU A 275 -7.87 21.98 -0.92
CA GLU A 275 -8.51 20.84 -1.59
C GLU A 275 -7.53 19.67 -1.71
N ILE A 276 -8.00 18.48 -1.31
CA ILE A 276 -7.34 17.21 -1.61
C ILE A 276 -7.45 17.01 -3.12
N LYS A 277 -6.61 17.68 -3.90
CA LYS A 277 -6.13 17.10 -5.14
C LYS A 277 -4.99 16.17 -4.75
N PRO A 278 -5.04 14.86 -5.04
CA PRO A 278 -3.90 14.00 -4.85
C PRO A 278 -2.74 14.62 -5.61
N SER A 279 -1.86 15.29 -4.87
CA SER A 279 -0.59 15.74 -5.35
C SER A 279 0.16 14.46 -5.66
N LEU A 280 0.22 14.09 -6.94
CA LEU A 280 1.01 12.98 -7.44
C LEU A 280 2.51 13.28 -7.28
N THR A 281 2.97 13.50 -6.05
CA THR A 281 4.33 13.95 -5.73
C THR A 281 5.28 12.82 -5.35
N SER A 282 4.79 11.58 -5.27
CA SER A 282 5.59 10.40 -4.98
C SER A 282 5.16 9.27 -5.92
N TYR A 283 5.95 8.97 -6.95
CA TYR A 283 5.72 7.81 -7.81
C TYR A 283 6.68 6.68 -7.44
N SER A 284 6.16 5.45 -7.41
CA SER A 284 7.01 4.25 -7.45
C SER A 284 7.53 4.07 -8.88
N VAL A 285 8.83 4.18 -9.06
CA VAL A 285 9.50 3.96 -10.34
C VAL A 285 9.93 2.48 -10.39
N PRO A 286 9.44 1.70 -11.36
CA PRO A 286 9.85 0.31 -11.49
C PRO A 286 11.35 0.21 -11.83
N SER A 287 12.02 -0.81 -11.31
CA SER A 287 13.43 -1.09 -11.60
C SER A 287 13.69 -1.71 -12.97
N VAL A 288 12.64 -2.11 -13.66
CA VAL A 288 12.71 -2.76 -14.96
C VAL A 288 12.73 -1.69 -16.05
N ASN A 289 13.75 -1.71 -16.92
CA ASN A 289 13.86 -0.77 -18.03
C ASN A 289 12.61 -0.79 -18.93
N LEU A 290 12.35 0.34 -19.60
CA LEU A 290 11.13 0.53 -20.40
C LEU A 290 10.96 -0.53 -21.52
N GLN A 291 12.06 -1.00 -22.12
CA GLN A 291 12.04 -2.00 -23.18
C GLN A 291 11.66 -3.39 -22.67
N SER A 292 12.19 -3.78 -21.51
CA SER A 292 11.83 -5.02 -20.83
C SER A 292 10.37 -4.98 -20.37
N CYS A 293 9.90 -3.84 -19.83
CA CYS A 293 8.48 -3.64 -19.54
C CYS A 293 7.62 -3.86 -20.79
N LYS A 294 8.00 -3.29 -21.93
CA LYS A 294 7.31 -3.47 -23.21
C LYS A 294 7.31 -4.94 -23.69
N GLN A 295 8.44 -5.64 -23.61
CA GLN A 295 8.53 -7.03 -24.07
C GLN A 295 7.70 -7.98 -23.20
N ILE A 296 7.81 -7.84 -21.87
CA ILE A 296 7.01 -8.62 -20.91
C ILE A 296 5.52 -8.35 -21.10
N LEU A 297 5.15 -7.06 -21.19
CA LEU A 297 3.77 -6.65 -21.43
C LEU A 297 3.24 -7.21 -22.75
N LYS A 298 4.03 -7.19 -23.84
CA LYS A 298 3.63 -7.74 -25.13
C LYS A 298 3.32 -9.23 -25.04
N ALA A 299 4.21 -10.03 -24.43
CA ALA A 299 4.00 -11.47 -24.28
C ALA A 299 2.74 -11.77 -23.46
N ARG A 300 2.55 -11.06 -22.34
CA ARG A 300 1.36 -11.20 -21.48
C ARG A 300 0.07 -10.78 -22.16
N LEU A 301 0.07 -9.65 -22.86
CA LEU A 301 -1.11 -9.19 -23.62
C LEU A 301 -1.50 -10.19 -24.72
N GLN A 302 -0.52 -10.85 -25.35
CA GLN A 302 -0.80 -11.90 -26.35
C GLN A 302 -1.47 -13.13 -25.71
N ALA A 303 -0.94 -13.64 -24.60
CA ALA A 303 -1.53 -14.77 -23.90
C ALA A 303 -2.92 -14.44 -23.32
N ALA A 304 -3.06 -13.27 -22.70
CA ALA A 304 -4.32 -12.77 -22.17
C ALA A 304 -5.37 -12.56 -23.27
N SER A 305 -4.98 -12.01 -24.42
CA SER A 305 -5.88 -11.84 -25.56
C SER A 305 -6.36 -13.17 -26.12
N ALA A 306 -5.51 -14.19 -26.19
CA ALA A 306 -5.89 -15.51 -26.66
C ALA A 306 -6.91 -16.17 -25.72
N PHE A 307 -6.72 -16.03 -24.41
CA PHE A 307 -7.67 -16.52 -23.40
C PHE A 307 -9.00 -15.78 -23.47
N GLU A 308 -8.98 -14.44 -23.49
CA GLU A 308 -10.19 -13.61 -23.57
C GLU A 308 -11.01 -13.92 -24.83
N GLN A 309 -10.37 -14.10 -25.99
CA GLN A 309 -11.06 -14.51 -27.22
C GLN A 309 -11.69 -15.89 -27.11
N SER A 310 -11.00 -16.86 -26.49
CA SER A 310 -11.57 -18.20 -26.25
C SER A 310 -12.77 -18.13 -25.31
N PHE A 311 -12.71 -17.28 -24.28
CA PHE A 311 -13.82 -17.06 -23.36
C PHE A 311 -15.04 -16.46 -24.07
N GLN A 312 -14.84 -15.43 -24.89
CA GLN A 312 -15.90 -14.82 -25.71
C GLN A 312 -16.52 -15.84 -26.68
N ASN A 313 -15.69 -16.66 -27.35
CA ASN A 313 -16.18 -17.74 -28.22
C ASN A 313 -17.01 -18.79 -27.46
N PHE A 314 -16.60 -19.11 -26.22
CA PHE A 314 -17.35 -20.02 -25.36
C PHE A 314 -18.70 -19.43 -24.91
N LEU A 315 -18.75 -18.12 -24.61
CA LEU A 315 -19.99 -17.42 -24.27
C LEU A 315 -20.96 -17.32 -25.45
N ALA A 316 -20.45 -17.13 -26.66
CA ALA A 316 -21.25 -16.92 -27.87
C ALA A 316 -21.97 -18.17 -28.40
N GLN A 317 -21.67 -19.37 -27.89
CA GLN A 317 -22.25 -20.63 -28.39
C GLN A 317 -23.59 -20.99 -27.75
N GLU A 318 -24.58 -21.25 -28.61
CA GLU A 318 -25.88 -21.80 -28.23
C GLU A 318 -25.86 -23.32 -28.08
N ARG A 319 -26.21 -23.79 -26.87
CA ARG A 319 -26.69 -25.12 -26.45
C ARG A 319 -26.38 -26.35 -27.34
N SER A 320 -25.14 -26.50 -27.80
CA SER A 320 -24.62 -27.77 -28.32
C SER A 320 -23.57 -28.30 -27.35
N SER A 321 -23.91 -29.39 -26.65
CA SER A 321 -23.05 -29.97 -25.61
C SER A 321 -21.69 -30.43 -26.14
N THR A 322 -21.63 -30.90 -27.39
CA THR A 322 -20.38 -31.26 -28.08
C THR A 322 -19.48 -30.04 -28.32
N ASN A 323 -20.07 -28.90 -28.71
CA ASN A 323 -19.32 -27.65 -28.89
C ASN A 323 -18.81 -27.11 -27.55
N TRP A 324 -19.59 -27.23 -26.47
CA TRP A 324 -19.17 -26.79 -25.14
C TRP A 324 -18.01 -27.60 -24.58
N SER A 325 -17.96 -28.93 -24.77
CA SER A 325 -16.82 -29.71 -24.28
C SER A 325 -15.53 -29.39 -25.03
N MET A 326 -15.59 -29.21 -26.36
CA MET A 326 -14.42 -28.82 -27.15
C MET A 326 -13.93 -27.41 -26.79
N LEU A 327 -14.83 -26.43 -26.75
CA LEU A 327 -14.48 -25.04 -26.43
C LEU A 327 -14.09 -24.88 -24.95
N GLY A 328 -14.70 -25.64 -24.05
CA GLY A 328 -14.32 -25.67 -22.63
C GLY A 328 -12.88 -26.17 -22.43
N ASN A 329 -12.48 -27.22 -23.15
CA ASN A 329 -11.09 -27.68 -23.13
C ASN A 329 -10.11 -26.66 -23.72
N ASP A 330 -10.43 -26.05 -24.87
CA ASP A 330 -9.62 -24.97 -25.45
C ASP A 330 -9.46 -23.78 -24.48
N LEU A 331 -10.55 -23.42 -23.80
CA LEU A 331 -10.59 -22.35 -22.81
C LEU A 331 -9.71 -22.64 -21.60
N ILE A 332 -9.77 -23.87 -21.07
CA ILE A 332 -8.89 -24.31 -19.97
C ILE A 332 -7.42 -24.27 -20.40
N ILE A 333 -7.08 -24.79 -21.58
CA ILE A 333 -5.70 -24.80 -22.08
C ILE A 333 -5.15 -23.37 -22.25
N LYS A 334 -5.95 -22.46 -22.83
CA LYS A 334 -5.54 -21.06 -23.01
C LYS A 334 -5.48 -20.30 -21.69
N SER A 335 -6.37 -20.63 -20.76
CA SER A 335 -6.27 -20.15 -19.37
C SER A 335 -4.95 -20.57 -18.76
N ASP A 336 -4.57 -21.84 -18.84
CA ASP A 336 -3.33 -22.35 -18.25
C ASP A 336 -2.10 -21.66 -18.84
N LYS A 337 -2.08 -21.43 -20.17
CA LYS A 337 -1.01 -20.67 -20.84
C LYS A 337 -0.93 -19.21 -20.37
N ALA A 338 -2.07 -18.53 -20.22
CA ALA A 338 -2.09 -17.19 -19.65
C ALA A 338 -1.65 -17.18 -18.17
N LEU A 339 -1.84 -18.29 -17.46
CA LEU A 339 -1.42 -18.47 -16.08
C LEU A 339 0.04 -18.92 -15.93
N GLU A 340 0.70 -19.50 -16.94
CA GLU A 340 2.15 -19.78 -16.91
C GLU A 340 2.96 -18.51 -16.65
N GLU A 341 2.46 -17.34 -17.07
CA GLU A 341 3.02 -16.02 -16.78
C GLU A 341 3.09 -15.72 -15.27
N TYR A 342 2.19 -16.30 -14.45
CA TYR A 342 2.29 -16.19 -12.99
C TYR A 342 3.53 -16.88 -12.43
N LYS A 343 4.01 -17.97 -13.06
CA LYS A 343 5.24 -18.66 -12.59
C LYS A 343 6.46 -17.77 -12.75
N PHE A 344 6.55 -17.04 -13.86
CA PHE A 344 7.57 -16.01 -14.04
C PHE A 344 7.42 -14.90 -13.00
N LEU A 345 6.19 -14.38 -12.81
CA LEU A 345 5.92 -13.33 -11.83
C LEU A 345 6.29 -13.74 -10.40
N LYS A 346 6.00 -14.98 -10.00
CA LYS A 346 6.37 -15.52 -8.68
C LYS A 346 7.88 -15.44 -8.45
N LYS A 347 8.69 -15.79 -9.44
CA LYS A 347 10.15 -15.70 -9.34
C LYS A 347 10.60 -14.25 -9.16
N THR A 348 10.06 -13.33 -9.94
CA THR A 348 10.38 -11.89 -9.85
C THR A 348 9.97 -11.30 -8.49
N VAL A 349 8.76 -11.59 -8.01
CA VAL A 349 8.24 -11.08 -6.74
C VAL A 349 9.01 -11.68 -5.56
N ALA A 350 9.42 -12.94 -5.63
CA ALA A 350 10.27 -13.55 -4.60
C ALA A 350 11.62 -12.83 -4.45
N ILE A 351 12.28 -12.48 -5.57
CA ILE A 351 13.52 -11.69 -5.55
C ILE A 351 13.29 -10.33 -4.90
N ARG A 352 12.22 -9.62 -5.31
CA ARG A 352 11.88 -8.31 -4.72
C ARG A 352 11.59 -8.39 -3.22
N TYR A 353 10.93 -9.45 -2.77
CA TYR A 353 10.71 -9.69 -1.35
C TYR A 353 12.03 -9.91 -0.59
N ASP A 354 12.96 -10.69 -1.16
CA ASP A 354 14.28 -10.92 -0.56
C ASP A 354 15.12 -9.64 -0.50
N ASP A 355 15.09 -8.82 -1.54
CA ASP A 355 15.75 -7.50 -1.58
C ASP A 355 15.13 -6.52 -0.58
N ALA A 356 13.81 -6.52 -0.43
CA ALA A 356 13.11 -5.72 0.57
C ALA A 356 13.48 -6.17 1.99
N ASN A 357 13.62 -7.48 2.22
CA ASN A 357 14.01 -8.02 3.52
C ASN A 357 15.46 -7.63 3.87
N LEU A 358 16.37 -7.72 2.90
CA LEU A 358 17.74 -7.23 3.05
C LEU A 358 17.79 -5.73 3.36
N SER A 359 16.97 -4.94 2.67
CA SER A 359 16.89 -3.48 2.86
C SER A 359 16.35 -3.13 4.25
N HIS A 360 15.34 -3.86 4.71
CA HIS A 360 14.83 -3.78 6.08
C HIS A 360 15.91 -4.07 7.11
N ASP A 361 16.63 -5.18 6.98
CA ASP A 361 17.64 -5.59 7.95
C ASP A 361 18.79 -4.56 8.03
N LYS A 362 19.22 -4.02 6.88
CA LYS A 362 20.20 -2.93 6.83
C LYS A 362 19.68 -1.65 7.51
N ALA A 363 18.43 -1.26 7.23
CA ALA A 363 17.81 -0.08 7.83
C ALA A 363 17.70 -0.24 9.36
N LYS A 364 17.35 -1.44 9.82
CA LYS A 364 17.28 -1.78 11.24
C LYS A 364 18.63 -1.65 11.94
N THR A 365 19.68 -2.31 11.43
CA THR A 365 21.03 -2.22 12.02
C THR A 365 21.54 -0.79 12.05
N ARG A 366 21.29 -0.01 11.00
CA ARG A 366 21.66 1.40 10.94
C ARG A 366 20.90 2.22 12.00
N PHE A 367 19.62 1.95 12.17
CA PHE A 367 18.81 2.60 13.18
C PHE A 367 19.29 2.28 14.60
N GLU A 368 19.60 1.01 14.90
CA GLU A 368 20.16 0.57 16.18
C GLU A 368 21.51 1.26 16.49
N ALA A 369 22.38 1.41 15.48
CA ALA A 369 23.62 2.16 15.62
C ALA A 369 23.37 3.66 15.91
N THR A 370 22.37 4.26 15.25
CA THR A 370 21.96 5.64 15.52
C THR A 370 21.34 5.79 16.90
N GLN A 371 20.58 4.80 17.41
CA GLN A 371 20.10 4.80 18.78
C GLN A 371 21.28 4.83 19.77
N ALA A 372 22.25 3.92 19.63
CA ALA A 372 23.42 3.89 20.51
C ALA A 372 24.18 5.23 20.50
N ARG A 373 24.28 5.86 19.32
CA ARG A 373 24.84 7.21 19.19
C ARG A 373 23.98 8.28 19.87
N VAL A 374 22.67 8.26 19.71
CA VAL A 374 21.77 9.20 20.40
C VAL A 374 21.92 9.06 21.92
N GLU A 375 21.99 7.83 22.45
CA GLU A 375 22.19 7.59 23.88
C GLU A 375 23.55 8.11 24.37
N LEU A 376 24.62 7.84 23.63
CA LEU A 376 25.98 8.33 23.94
C LEU A 376 26.04 9.87 23.95
N GLU A 377 25.60 10.50 22.86
CA GLU A 377 25.65 11.96 22.69
C GLU A 377 24.66 12.66 23.63
N SER A 378 23.55 12.01 23.97
CA SER A 378 22.62 12.46 25.01
C SER A 378 23.27 12.51 26.38
N ALA A 379 24.02 11.47 26.75
CA ALA A 379 24.73 11.41 28.04
C ALA A 379 25.83 12.48 28.11
N ALA A 380 26.61 12.65 27.03
CA ALA A 380 27.62 13.69 26.93
C ALA A 380 27.01 15.10 27.02
N PHE A 381 25.91 15.35 26.29
CA PHE A 381 25.19 16.62 26.37
C PHE A 381 24.63 16.89 27.76
N GLN A 382 24.03 15.90 28.43
CA GLN A 382 23.58 16.04 29.82
C GLN A 382 24.74 16.38 30.77
N GLU A 383 25.90 15.74 30.63
CA GLU A 383 27.06 16.05 31.46
C GLU A 383 27.56 17.48 31.21
N ASN A 384 27.62 17.91 29.94
CA ASN A 384 28.05 19.24 29.55
C ASN A 384 27.07 20.33 30.00
N VAL A 385 25.75 20.09 29.93
CA VAL A 385 24.75 21.01 30.47
C VAL A 385 24.83 21.07 31.99
N LYS A 386 25.16 19.97 32.68
CA LYS A 386 25.39 19.96 34.14
C LYS A 386 26.63 20.78 34.53
N LYS A 387 27.70 20.72 33.74
CA LYS A 387 28.90 21.56 33.92
C LYS A 387 28.56 23.03 33.66
N TRP A 388 27.89 23.33 32.55
CA TRP A 388 27.40 24.67 32.21
C TRP A 388 26.46 25.27 33.29
N LYS A 389 25.63 24.45 33.93
CA LYS A 389 24.78 24.84 35.07
C LYS A 389 25.60 25.36 36.27
N SER A 390 26.78 24.81 36.52
CA SER A 390 27.67 25.25 37.60
C SER A 390 28.11 26.71 37.39
N ASP A 391 28.18 27.15 36.14
CA ASP A 391 28.68 28.47 35.74
C ASP A 391 27.55 29.53 35.62
N MET A 392 26.30 29.11 35.32
CA MET A 392 25.15 30.01 35.06
C MET A 392 24.04 29.99 36.15
N LYS A 393 24.11 29.10 37.15
CA LYS A 393 23.19 29.00 38.34
C LYS A 393 21.66 28.82 38.07
N ASP A 394 21.21 28.46 36.87
CA ASP A 394 19.77 28.28 36.58
C ASP A 394 19.31 26.81 36.57
N ALA A 395 18.78 26.33 37.71
CA ALA A 395 18.28 24.96 37.85
C ALA A 395 17.08 24.61 36.94
N ALA A 396 16.30 25.61 36.52
CA ALA A 396 15.15 25.41 35.63
C ALA A 396 15.54 25.09 34.18
N ALA A 397 16.65 25.66 33.68
CA ALA A 397 17.19 25.37 32.35
C ALA A 397 17.62 23.90 32.20
N TRP A 398 18.18 23.34 33.28
CA TRP A 398 18.56 21.92 33.37
C TRP A 398 17.37 20.98 33.19
N GLU A 399 16.27 21.19 33.91
CA GLU A 399 15.07 20.34 33.82
C GLU A 399 14.44 20.41 32.42
N ILE A 400 14.49 21.57 31.76
CA ILE A 400 14.00 21.76 30.39
C ILE A 400 14.89 20.97 29.41
N LEU A 401 16.22 21.11 29.46
CA LEU A 401 17.13 20.41 28.55
C LEU A 401 17.14 18.89 28.78
N LYS A 402 17.00 18.45 30.03
CA LYS A 402 16.83 17.03 30.36
C LYS A 402 15.58 16.44 29.67
N GLY A 403 14.47 17.19 29.65
CA GLY A 403 13.25 16.78 28.95
C GLY A 403 13.44 16.58 27.44
N VAL A 404 14.26 17.41 26.78
CA VAL A 404 14.61 17.22 25.36
C VAL A 404 15.35 15.90 25.16
N VAL A 405 16.33 15.62 26.01
CA VAL A 405 17.13 14.40 25.97
C VAL A 405 16.30 13.14 26.21
N GLU A 406 15.43 13.17 27.22
CA GLU A 406 14.53 12.06 27.53
C GLU A 406 13.59 11.73 26.37
N ILE A 407 13.08 12.74 25.65
CA ILE A 407 12.27 12.50 24.45
C ILE A 407 13.10 11.86 23.33
N GLY A 408 14.31 12.37 23.06
CA GLY A 408 15.19 11.81 22.02
C GLY A 408 15.51 10.33 22.25
N ILE A 409 15.87 9.97 23.50
CA ILE A 409 16.12 8.58 23.90
C ILE A 409 14.85 7.74 23.81
N ALA A 410 13.71 8.24 24.31
CA ALA A 410 12.44 7.50 24.28
C ALA A 410 11.97 7.21 22.86
N VAL A 411 12.10 8.16 21.94
CA VAL A 411 11.80 7.99 20.51
C VAL A 411 12.69 6.91 19.90
N ALA A 412 14.01 6.98 20.15
CA ALA A 412 14.96 6.00 19.63
C ALA A 412 14.68 4.58 20.14
N ALA A 413 14.48 4.41 21.45
CA ALA A 413 14.17 3.11 22.06
C ALA A 413 12.82 2.54 21.60
N THR A 414 11.81 3.39 21.44
CA THR A 414 10.47 2.97 20.98
C THR A 414 10.50 2.44 19.55
N VAL A 415 11.33 3.00 18.68
CA VAL A 415 11.44 2.54 17.29
C VAL A 415 12.26 1.26 17.19
N ALA A 416 13.37 1.15 17.91
CA ALA A 416 14.25 -0.03 17.89
C ALA A 416 13.53 -1.29 18.40
N THR A 417 12.65 -1.12 19.39
CA THR A 417 11.82 -2.21 19.93
C THR A 417 10.51 -2.40 19.18
N ALA A 418 10.32 -1.68 18.07
CA ALA A 418 9.08 -1.65 17.30
C ALA A 418 7.85 -1.45 18.21
N GLY A 419 7.95 -0.52 19.15
CA GLY A 419 6.89 -0.10 20.08
C GLY A 419 6.74 -0.93 21.36
N LEU A 420 7.54 -1.99 21.55
CA LEU A 420 7.34 -2.95 22.66
C LEU A 420 7.97 -2.54 24.00
N ALA A 421 9.02 -1.69 24.01
CA ALA A 421 9.74 -1.31 25.23
C ALA A 421 9.90 0.22 25.38
N ALA A 422 8.80 0.95 25.14
CA ALA A 422 8.77 2.42 25.22
C ALA A 422 8.90 2.93 26.68
N PRO A 423 9.96 3.71 27.01
CA PRO A 423 10.07 4.39 28.31
C PRO A 423 8.97 5.44 28.49
N ALA A 424 8.56 5.70 29.73
CA ALA A 424 7.66 6.82 30.03
C ALA A 424 8.42 8.16 29.96
N VAL A 425 7.89 9.15 29.23
CA VAL A 425 8.47 10.49 29.12
C VAL A 425 7.86 11.41 30.19
N VAL A 426 8.68 11.86 31.15
CA VAL A 426 8.26 12.79 32.21
C VAL A 426 8.16 14.22 31.65
N ALA A 427 7.13 14.97 32.03
CA ALA A 427 6.97 16.35 31.57
C ALA A 427 7.89 17.30 32.37
N ALA A 428 8.62 18.19 31.68
CA ALA A 428 9.43 19.22 32.33
C ALA A 428 8.51 20.27 33.01
N GLY A 429 8.46 20.28 34.35
CA GLY A 429 7.53 21.12 35.14
C GLY A 429 8.11 22.41 35.73
N ALA A 430 9.41 22.71 35.57
CA ALA A 430 10.04 23.81 36.29
C ALA A 430 9.72 25.20 35.69
N SER A 431 9.23 26.15 36.48
CA SER A 431 9.13 27.58 36.12
C SER A 431 10.52 28.25 36.15
N VAL A 432 10.87 29.03 35.12
CA VAL A 432 12.15 29.74 35.04
C VAL A 432 12.10 31.00 35.90
N VAL A 433 13.03 31.15 36.84
CA VAL A 433 13.12 32.31 37.75
C VAL A 433 14.37 33.12 37.42
N SER A 434 14.42 33.77 36.25
CA SER A 434 15.52 34.66 35.87
C SER A 434 15.04 36.11 35.69
N LYS A 435 15.91 37.09 36.00
CA LYS A 435 15.58 38.54 35.94
C LYS A 435 15.67 39.16 34.54
N ALA A 436 16.09 38.40 33.52
CA ALA A 436 16.27 38.88 32.15
C ALA A 436 15.17 38.34 31.21
N ALA A 437 14.31 39.23 30.69
CA ALA A 437 13.15 38.87 29.86
C ALA A 437 13.50 38.07 28.59
N GLN A 438 14.70 38.23 28.04
CA GLN A 438 15.16 37.48 26.86
C GLN A 438 15.48 36.01 27.17
N ILE A 439 16.02 35.73 28.35
CA ILE A 439 16.33 34.37 28.82
C ILE A 439 15.04 33.60 29.12
N VAL A 440 14.05 34.27 29.72
CA VAL A 440 12.72 33.68 29.96
C VAL A 440 12.05 33.27 28.64
N LYS A 441 12.05 34.16 27.63
CA LYS A 441 11.47 33.86 26.30
C LYS A 441 12.17 32.70 25.58
N LEU A 442 13.50 32.58 25.71
CA LEU A 442 14.26 31.47 25.15
C LEU A 442 13.78 30.12 25.71
N TRP A 443 13.67 30.03 27.03
CA TRP A 443 13.29 28.79 27.72
C TRP A 443 11.80 28.46 27.57
N GLU A 444 10.93 29.47 27.45
CA GLU A 444 9.54 29.26 27.06
C GLU A 444 9.41 28.64 25.67
N LYS A 445 10.19 29.12 24.69
CA LYS A 445 10.25 28.51 23.35
C LYS A 445 10.72 27.06 23.41
N VAL A 446 11.80 26.76 24.14
CA VAL A 446 12.31 25.38 24.29
C VAL A 446 11.28 24.48 24.98
N LYS A 447 10.55 24.97 25.99
CA LYS A 447 9.43 24.21 26.61
C LYS A 447 8.31 23.90 25.61
N MET A 448 7.94 24.86 24.76
CA MET A 448 6.94 24.60 23.72
C MET A 448 7.44 23.52 22.75
N ILE A 449 8.70 23.60 22.32
CA ILE A 449 9.33 22.59 21.47
C ILE A 449 9.27 21.21 22.13
N ILE A 450 9.60 21.08 23.43
CA ILE A 450 9.49 19.82 24.19
C ILE A 450 8.04 19.29 24.21
N LYS A 451 7.06 20.17 24.41
CA LYS A 451 5.65 19.78 24.42
C LYS A 451 5.20 19.24 23.06
N GLU A 452 5.61 19.89 21.98
CA GLU A 452 5.35 19.45 20.60
C GLU A 452 6.07 18.13 20.29
N LEU A 453 7.37 18.00 20.64
CA LEU A 453 8.13 16.76 20.50
C LEU A 453 7.48 15.59 21.26
N LYS A 454 6.96 15.84 22.47
CA LYS A 454 6.21 14.84 23.23
C LYS A 454 4.89 14.47 22.56
N ALA A 455 4.14 15.44 22.04
CA ALA A 455 2.90 15.16 21.31
C ALA A 455 3.15 14.32 20.04
N ILE A 456 4.23 14.61 19.32
CA ILE A 456 4.69 13.82 18.17
C ILE A 456 5.04 12.39 18.61
N TYR A 457 5.78 12.22 19.71
CA TYR A 457 6.12 10.91 20.27
C TYR A 457 4.87 10.07 20.61
N GLU A 458 3.90 10.65 21.32
CA GLU A 458 2.65 9.95 21.68
C GLU A 458 1.84 9.55 20.44
N LYS A 459 1.90 10.32 19.35
CA LYS A 459 1.30 9.96 18.06
C LYS A 459 2.07 8.84 17.34
N LEU A 460 3.40 8.80 17.44
CA LEU A 460 4.27 7.81 16.78
C LEU A 460 4.20 6.42 17.42
N LYS A 461 4.16 6.36 18.75
CA LYS A 461 4.20 5.12 19.54
C LYS A 461 3.19 4.04 19.09
N PRO A 462 1.88 4.31 18.95
CA PRO A 462 0.91 3.29 18.55
C PRO A 462 1.15 2.82 17.11
N THR A 463 1.57 3.71 16.20
CA THR A 463 1.84 3.34 14.80
C THR A 463 3.07 2.45 14.66
N LEU A 464 4.15 2.75 15.40
CA LEU A 464 5.36 1.94 15.43
C LEU A 464 5.11 0.54 16.00
N LYS A 465 4.30 0.44 17.06
CA LYS A 465 3.88 -0.85 17.64
C LYS A 465 3.12 -1.70 16.63
N ALA A 466 2.15 -1.10 15.94
CA ALA A 466 1.37 -1.78 14.92
C ALA A 466 2.26 -2.27 13.76
N LEU A 467 3.22 -1.46 13.31
CA LEU A 467 4.19 -1.82 12.27
C LEU A 467 5.10 -3.00 12.69
N GLY A 468 5.58 -3.00 13.94
CA GLY A 468 6.43 -4.07 14.48
C GLY A 468 5.74 -5.43 14.53
N GLU A 469 4.55 -5.47 15.12
CA GLU A 469 3.73 -6.70 15.19
C GLU A 469 3.39 -7.24 13.80
N LEU A 470 3.17 -6.33 12.85
CA LEU A 470 2.85 -6.63 11.47
C LEU A 470 4.03 -7.25 10.73
N PHE A 471 5.22 -6.68 10.87
CA PHE A 471 6.46 -7.23 10.31
C PHE A 471 6.67 -8.68 10.73
N THR A 472 6.54 -8.99 12.02
CA THR A 472 6.72 -10.35 12.53
C THR A 472 5.74 -11.33 11.88
N LYS A 473 4.48 -10.93 11.72
CA LYS A 473 3.44 -11.77 11.11
C LYS A 473 3.69 -12.00 9.60
N ILE A 474 4.11 -10.98 8.85
CA ILE A 474 4.39 -11.12 7.41
C ILE A 474 5.65 -11.96 7.17
N LYS A 475 6.69 -11.80 7.99
CA LYS A 475 7.88 -12.65 7.90
C LYS A 475 7.54 -14.11 8.16
N LEU A 476 6.78 -14.40 9.22
CA LEU A 476 6.27 -15.74 9.49
C LEU A 476 5.46 -16.30 8.32
N MET A 477 4.58 -15.49 7.73
CA MET A 477 3.77 -15.88 6.58
C MET A 477 4.61 -16.16 5.33
N ALA A 478 5.58 -15.30 5.00
CA ALA A 478 6.48 -15.49 3.87
C ALA A 478 7.36 -16.73 4.03
N ASP A 479 7.87 -16.96 5.25
CA ASP A 479 8.65 -18.16 5.59
C ASP A 479 7.78 -19.42 5.50
N GLN A 480 6.53 -19.36 5.97
CA GLN A 480 5.55 -20.41 5.71
C GLN A 480 5.43 -20.62 4.19
N MET A 481 5.12 -19.58 3.41
CA MET A 481 4.90 -19.70 1.97
C MET A 481 6.09 -20.27 1.18
N LYS A 482 7.33 -19.97 1.59
CA LYS A 482 8.56 -20.54 1.03
C LYS A 482 8.73 -22.04 1.36
N ASN A 483 8.40 -22.44 2.59
CA ASN A 483 8.58 -23.82 3.09
C ASN A 483 7.36 -24.72 2.89
N LEU A 484 6.25 -24.16 2.40
CA LEU A 484 4.99 -24.86 2.27
C LEU A 484 5.02 -25.88 1.13
N ASN A 485 4.99 -27.16 1.52
CA ASN A 485 4.59 -28.30 0.70
C ASN A 485 3.22 -28.03 0.04
N PRO A 486 2.93 -28.57 -1.16
CA PRO A 486 1.71 -28.28 -1.93
C PRO A 486 0.39 -28.69 -1.25
N THR A 487 0.44 -29.30 -0.06
CA THR A 487 -0.71 -29.87 0.68
C THR A 487 -1.28 -28.97 1.80
N VAL A 488 -0.62 -27.89 2.20
CA VAL A 488 -1.15 -27.09 3.32
C VAL A 488 -2.34 -26.20 2.88
N PRO A 489 -3.47 -26.22 3.61
CA PRO A 489 -4.61 -25.33 3.37
C PRO A 489 -4.26 -23.84 3.54
N SER A 490 -4.86 -22.96 2.73
CA SER A 490 -4.70 -21.49 2.85
C SER A 490 -5.19 -20.93 4.19
N GLN A 491 -5.98 -21.71 4.94
CA GLN A 491 -6.54 -21.35 6.24
C GLN A 491 -5.48 -21.30 7.36
N ASP A 492 -4.34 -21.98 7.18
CA ASP A 492 -3.24 -22.06 8.14
C ASP A 492 -2.26 -20.88 8.05
N LEU A 493 -2.42 -20.01 7.04
CA LEU A 493 -1.63 -18.79 6.89
C LEU A 493 -2.04 -17.78 7.95
N GLN A 494 -1.06 -17.26 8.70
CA GLN A 494 -1.31 -16.19 9.66
C GLN A 494 -1.86 -14.96 8.95
N LYS A 495 -3.05 -14.53 9.36
CA LYS A 495 -3.75 -13.38 8.79
C LYS A 495 -3.33 -12.12 9.50
N VAL A 496 -3.14 -11.07 8.71
CA VAL A 496 -2.53 -9.86 9.23
C VAL A 496 -3.44 -8.67 8.96
N ASN A 497 -4.13 -8.15 9.98
CA ASN A 497 -4.93 -6.93 9.83
C ASN A 497 -4.01 -5.70 9.97
N MET A 498 -3.76 -5.00 8.86
CA MET A 498 -2.93 -3.80 8.85
C MET A 498 -3.78 -2.52 8.84
N ASN A 499 -4.29 -2.07 9.97
CA ASN A 499 -4.74 -0.69 10.05
C ASN A 499 -3.52 0.20 10.34
N ILE A 500 -2.70 0.48 9.32
CA ILE A 500 -1.44 1.21 9.50
C ILE A 500 -1.61 2.68 9.13
N GLY A 501 -1.42 3.56 10.11
CA GLY A 501 -1.20 5.00 9.89
C GLY A 501 0.23 5.31 9.40
N ALA A 502 0.85 4.50 8.55
CA ALA A 502 2.27 4.62 8.18
C ALA A 502 2.63 6.00 7.62
N LEU A 503 1.73 6.60 6.82
CA LEU A 503 1.87 8.00 6.37
C LEU A 503 1.90 9.00 7.51
N ASN A 504 1.00 8.83 8.48
CA ASN A 504 0.98 9.69 9.65
C ASN A 504 2.32 9.61 10.38
N ALA A 505 2.92 8.42 10.47
CA ALA A 505 4.24 8.27 11.10
C ALA A 505 5.37 8.98 10.34
N ILE A 506 5.44 8.90 9.00
CA ILE A 506 6.44 9.64 8.22
C ILE A 506 6.24 11.16 8.37
N ALA A 507 4.99 11.63 8.33
CA ALA A 507 4.68 13.04 8.56
C ALA A 507 5.09 13.49 9.97
N GLN A 508 4.81 12.68 11.00
CA GLN A 508 5.26 12.94 12.37
C GLN A 508 6.79 13.07 12.47
N TRP A 509 7.57 12.25 11.75
CA TRP A 509 9.03 12.40 11.71
C TRP A 509 9.50 13.67 11.01
N ARG A 510 8.80 14.12 9.97
CA ARG A 510 9.11 15.43 9.34
C ARG A 510 8.79 16.58 10.29
N TYR A 511 7.70 16.51 11.05
CA TYR A 511 7.43 17.49 12.11
C TYR A 511 8.50 17.43 13.21
N PHE A 512 8.96 16.24 13.59
CA PHE A 512 10.07 16.08 14.53
C PHE A 512 11.33 16.79 14.01
N ASP A 513 11.65 16.64 12.73
CA ASP A 513 12.79 17.30 12.08
C ASP A 513 12.76 18.83 12.19
N VAL A 514 11.57 19.41 11.97
CA VAL A 514 11.32 20.86 12.11
C VAL A 514 11.53 21.29 13.56
N GLN A 515 11.02 20.53 14.52
CA GLN A 515 11.21 20.84 15.94
C GLN A 515 12.69 20.73 16.37
N VAL A 516 13.46 19.80 15.80
CA VAL A 516 14.91 19.69 16.03
C VAL A 516 15.66 20.91 15.45
N GLU A 517 15.26 21.46 14.29
CA GLU A 517 15.85 22.71 13.80
C GLU A 517 15.51 23.90 14.70
N LEU A 518 14.24 24.04 15.10
CA LEU A 518 13.81 25.11 16.01
C LEU A 518 14.54 25.03 17.35
N LEU A 519 14.84 23.82 17.82
CA LEU A 519 15.64 23.58 19.02
C LEU A 519 17.09 24.06 18.81
N LYS A 520 17.72 23.71 17.69
CA LYS A 520 19.08 24.14 17.34
C LYS A 520 19.17 25.66 17.27
N GLU A 521 18.22 26.31 16.59
CA GLU A 521 18.13 27.78 16.52
C GLU A 521 17.96 28.40 17.90
N SER A 522 17.10 27.82 18.74
CA SER A 522 16.84 28.32 20.10
C SER A 522 18.05 28.15 21.04
N LEU A 523 18.93 27.19 20.76
CA LEU A 523 20.12 26.92 21.58
C LEU A 523 21.42 27.41 20.92
N ALA A 524 21.33 28.10 19.78
CA ALA A 524 22.48 28.70 19.10
C ALA A 524 23.20 29.70 20.01
N ALA A 525 22.46 30.51 20.77
CA ALA A 525 22.97 31.51 21.70
C ALA A 525 23.57 30.93 23.01
N CYS A 526 23.39 29.64 23.28
CA CYS A 526 23.91 28.99 24.49
C CYS A 526 25.29 28.37 24.20
N ASP A 527 26.31 28.72 24.99
CA ASP A 527 27.66 28.16 24.85
C ASP A 527 27.80 26.81 25.59
N ILE A 528 27.05 25.81 25.11
CA ILE A 528 27.06 24.45 25.65
C ILE A 528 27.99 23.58 24.78
N PRO A 529 29.08 23.01 25.35
CA PRO A 529 29.98 22.13 24.62
C PRO A 529 29.27 20.91 24.03
N ASP A 530 29.70 20.49 22.83
CA ASP A 530 29.18 19.33 22.08
C ASP A 530 27.69 19.35 21.70
N LYS A 531 26.99 20.50 21.85
CA LYS A 531 25.58 20.63 21.45
C LYS A 531 25.33 20.22 19.99
N ASP A 532 26.27 20.50 19.09
CA ASP A 532 26.17 20.17 17.67
C ASP A 532 26.23 18.66 17.39
N LYS A 533 26.97 17.90 18.20
CA LYS A 533 27.00 16.43 18.09
C LYS A 533 25.67 15.82 18.52
N TYR A 534 25.06 16.37 19.57
CA TYR A 534 23.72 15.98 19.99
C TYR A 534 22.66 16.29 18.93
N TYR A 535 22.68 17.48 18.30
CA TYR A 535 21.78 17.79 17.19
C TYR A 535 22.00 16.87 15.99
N LEU A 536 23.26 16.59 15.64
CA LEU A 536 23.57 15.66 14.56
C LEU A 536 23.03 14.26 14.84
N ALA A 537 23.11 13.79 16.09
CA ALA A 537 22.54 12.52 16.50
C ALA A 537 21.00 12.51 16.38
N LEU A 538 20.31 13.59 16.80
CA LEU A 538 18.86 13.72 16.63
C LEU A 538 18.45 13.80 15.15
N LYS A 539 19.23 14.48 14.31
CA LYS A 539 18.99 14.54 12.86
C LYS A 539 19.17 13.18 12.20
N ALA A 540 20.20 12.45 12.58
CA ALA A 540 20.38 11.09 12.11
C ALA A 540 19.23 10.17 12.56
N LEU A 541 18.72 10.35 13.78
CA LEU A 541 17.58 9.60 14.30
C LEU A 541 16.33 9.80 13.42
N VAL A 542 16.05 11.03 13.00
CA VAL A 542 14.94 11.33 12.09
C VAL A 542 15.12 10.61 10.76
N ILE A 543 16.29 10.73 10.15
CA ILE A 543 16.58 10.17 8.81
C ILE A 543 16.50 8.63 8.84
N ASP A 544 17.17 8.01 9.82
CA ASP A 544 17.22 6.56 9.93
C ASP A 544 15.86 6.00 10.38
N GLY A 545 15.11 6.73 11.21
CA GLY A 545 13.75 6.37 11.63
C GLY A 545 12.75 6.38 10.47
N GLN A 546 12.82 7.38 9.59
CA GLN A 546 12.03 7.41 8.35
C GLN A 546 12.41 6.24 7.44
N THR A 547 13.71 6.01 7.24
CA THR A 547 14.23 4.95 6.38
C THR A 547 13.78 3.57 6.88
N PHE A 548 13.80 3.35 8.19
CA PHE A 548 13.37 2.10 8.81
C PHE A 548 11.87 1.83 8.62
N ILE A 549 11.00 2.81 8.86
CA ILE A 549 9.55 2.67 8.64
C ILE A 549 9.24 2.40 7.16
N GLN A 550 9.93 3.08 6.25
CA GLN A 550 9.75 2.89 4.82
C GLN A 550 10.20 1.50 4.37
N ALA A 551 11.37 1.05 4.84
CA ALA A 551 11.86 -0.29 4.52
C ALA A 551 10.95 -1.40 5.08
N GLN A 552 10.40 -1.21 6.30
CA GLN A 552 9.36 -2.10 6.83
C GLN A 552 8.12 -2.11 5.93
N THR A 553 7.64 -0.94 5.52
CA THR A 553 6.40 -0.82 4.74
C THR A 553 6.56 -1.42 3.33
N GLU A 554 7.73 -1.26 2.72
CA GLU A 554 8.06 -1.90 1.44
C GLU A 554 8.08 -3.42 1.59
N LEU A 555 8.75 -3.94 2.62
CA LEU A 555 8.78 -5.37 2.89
C LEU A 555 7.38 -5.96 3.10
N ILE A 556 6.53 -5.28 3.88
CA ILE A 556 5.12 -5.63 4.07
C ILE A 556 4.41 -5.74 2.72
N THR A 557 4.55 -4.72 1.87
CA THR A 557 3.90 -4.66 0.55
C THR A 557 4.36 -5.78 -0.38
N ARG A 558 5.67 -6.08 -0.39
CA ARG A 558 6.22 -7.20 -1.18
C ARG A 558 5.84 -8.57 -0.63
N GLY A 559 5.65 -8.69 0.69
CA GLY A 559 5.12 -9.89 1.34
C GLY A 559 3.70 -10.21 0.88
N ASP A 560 2.82 -9.20 0.86
CA ASP A 560 1.45 -9.34 0.35
C ASP A 560 1.44 -9.73 -1.14
N GLU A 561 2.27 -9.08 -1.95
CA GLU A 561 2.40 -9.40 -3.38
C GLU A 561 2.82 -10.86 -3.59
N LEU A 562 3.83 -11.32 -2.83
CA LEU A 562 4.28 -12.72 -2.87
C LEU A 562 3.17 -13.68 -2.46
N ALA A 563 2.38 -13.31 -1.45
CA ALA A 563 1.25 -14.09 -0.97
C ALA A 563 0.17 -14.28 -2.02
N VAL A 564 -0.29 -13.18 -2.61
CA VAL A 564 -1.34 -13.18 -3.63
C VAL A 564 -0.94 -14.06 -4.81
N ILE A 565 0.28 -13.86 -5.34
CA ILE A 565 0.76 -14.61 -6.49
C ILE A 565 0.92 -16.10 -6.16
N THR A 566 1.45 -16.43 -4.98
CA THR A 566 1.65 -17.82 -4.57
C THR A 566 0.32 -18.54 -4.34
N LEU A 567 -0.63 -17.89 -3.66
CA LEU A 567 -1.96 -18.45 -3.41
C LEU A 567 -2.74 -18.66 -4.71
N ARG A 568 -2.72 -17.68 -5.62
CA ARG A 568 -3.34 -17.81 -6.94
C ARG A 568 -2.75 -18.98 -7.72
N LEU A 569 -1.43 -19.06 -7.86
CA LEU A 569 -0.78 -20.19 -8.55
C LEU A 569 -1.19 -21.56 -7.99
N ARG A 570 -1.23 -21.70 -6.67
CA ARG A 570 -1.66 -22.95 -6.02
C ARG A 570 -3.13 -23.25 -6.31
N GLN A 571 -3.98 -22.24 -6.29
CA GLN A 571 -5.39 -22.38 -6.64
C GLN A 571 -5.52 -22.93 -8.06
N GLU A 572 -4.76 -22.36 -8.99
CA GLU A 572 -4.78 -22.76 -10.40
C GLU A 572 -4.26 -24.18 -10.63
N GLU A 573 -3.14 -24.54 -10.01
CA GLU A 573 -2.56 -25.89 -10.10
C GLU A 573 -3.52 -26.96 -9.54
N ARG A 574 -4.24 -26.65 -8.46
CA ARG A 574 -5.26 -27.56 -7.88
C ARG A 574 -6.56 -27.60 -8.71
N ALA A 575 -6.91 -26.52 -9.40
CA ALA A 575 -8.15 -26.40 -10.16
C ALA A 575 -8.17 -27.26 -11.43
N ARG A 576 -7.00 -27.45 -12.04
CA ARG A 576 -6.91 -28.03 -13.38
C ARG A 576 -7.57 -29.42 -13.50
N PRO A 577 -7.30 -30.43 -12.65
CA PRO A 577 -7.92 -31.74 -12.79
C PRO A 577 -9.44 -31.70 -12.60
N ALA A 578 -9.92 -30.88 -11.65
CA ALA A 578 -11.35 -30.73 -11.38
C ALA A 578 -12.09 -30.08 -12.58
N LEU A 579 -11.49 -29.07 -13.21
CA LEU A 579 -12.03 -28.44 -14.41
C LEU A 579 -12.06 -29.40 -15.61
N GLU A 580 -10.97 -30.13 -15.86
CA GLU A 580 -10.89 -31.14 -16.93
C GLU A 580 -11.94 -32.25 -16.73
N ASN A 581 -12.19 -32.65 -15.49
CA ASN A 581 -13.25 -33.61 -15.16
C ASN A 581 -14.65 -33.00 -15.31
N MET A 582 -14.87 -31.74 -14.92
CA MET A 582 -16.16 -31.05 -15.03
C MET A 582 -16.63 -30.93 -16.48
N VAL A 583 -15.72 -30.72 -17.43
CA VAL A 583 -16.02 -30.66 -18.87
C VAL A 583 -16.67 -31.95 -19.39
N LYS A 584 -16.40 -33.10 -18.76
CA LYS A 584 -17.00 -34.40 -19.13
C LYS A 584 -18.49 -34.48 -18.80
N HIS A 585 -18.98 -33.62 -17.90
CA HIS A 585 -20.38 -33.60 -17.44
C HIS A 585 -21.27 -32.62 -18.21
N PHE A 586 -20.74 -31.84 -19.15
CA PHE A 586 -21.50 -30.80 -19.87
C PHE A 586 -22.67 -31.30 -20.70
N GLN A 587 -22.66 -32.58 -21.09
CA GLN A 587 -23.77 -33.20 -21.80
C GLN A 587 -25.01 -33.40 -20.92
N ASN A 588 -24.81 -33.59 -19.61
CA ASN A 588 -25.85 -34.02 -18.69
C ASN A 588 -26.17 -32.98 -17.61
N ASP A 589 -25.28 -32.00 -17.37
CA ASP A 589 -25.47 -30.98 -16.34
C ASP A 589 -25.14 -29.57 -16.86
N THR A 590 -26.21 -28.78 -17.06
CA THR A 590 -26.09 -27.37 -17.46
C THR A 590 -25.53 -26.48 -16.34
N ASN A 591 -25.58 -26.89 -15.08
CA ASN A 591 -24.97 -26.16 -13.98
C ASN A 591 -23.44 -26.23 -14.04
N CYS A 592 -22.87 -27.34 -14.50
CA CYS A 592 -21.43 -27.46 -14.74
C CYS A 592 -20.95 -26.45 -15.81
N VAL A 593 -21.75 -26.23 -16.86
CA VAL A 593 -21.46 -25.21 -17.88
C VAL A 593 -21.49 -23.81 -17.27
N GLN A 594 -22.49 -23.50 -16.43
CA GLN A 594 -22.58 -22.22 -15.74
C GLN A 594 -21.41 -22.01 -14.76
N MET A 595 -21.01 -23.06 -14.04
CA MET A 595 -19.85 -23.01 -13.15
C MET A 595 -18.56 -22.75 -13.92
N LEU A 596 -18.37 -23.37 -15.11
CA LEU A 596 -17.21 -23.06 -15.94
C LEU A 596 -17.22 -21.59 -16.39
N LYS A 597 -18.37 -21.05 -16.81
CA LYS A 597 -18.49 -19.63 -17.23
C LYS A 597 -18.03 -18.69 -16.12
N ILE A 598 -18.52 -18.93 -14.90
CA ILE A 598 -18.13 -18.19 -13.70
C ILE A 598 -16.64 -18.31 -13.43
N ALA A 599 -16.12 -19.53 -13.36
CA ALA A 599 -14.72 -19.79 -13.03
C ALA A 599 -13.78 -19.10 -14.05
N MET A 600 -14.13 -19.16 -15.33
CA MET A 600 -13.33 -18.55 -16.40
C MET A 600 -13.48 -17.02 -16.44
N PHE A 601 -14.64 -16.48 -16.07
CA PHE A 601 -14.82 -15.04 -15.88
C PHE A 601 -13.96 -14.50 -14.72
N ASP A 602 -13.94 -15.20 -13.58
CA ASP A 602 -13.10 -14.83 -12.43
C ASP A 602 -11.61 -14.89 -12.79
N ARG A 603 -11.18 -15.94 -13.53
CA ARG A 603 -9.81 -16.05 -14.07
C ARG A 603 -9.48 -14.93 -15.06
N MET A 604 -10.43 -14.52 -15.91
CA MET A 604 -10.24 -13.42 -16.86
C MET A 604 -10.02 -12.10 -16.12
N LEU A 605 -10.82 -11.80 -15.10
CA LEU A 605 -10.64 -10.62 -14.26
C LEU A 605 -9.30 -10.65 -13.51
N ALA A 606 -8.88 -11.83 -13.05
CA ALA A 606 -7.57 -12.02 -12.42
C ALA A 606 -6.41 -11.72 -13.39
N ILE A 607 -6.49 -12.18 -14.64
CA ILE A 607 -5.51 -11.90 -15.70
C ILE A 607 -5.51 -10.41 -16.08
N ARG A 608 -6.69 -9.80 -16.27
CA ARG A 608 -6.80 -8.35 -16.56
C ARG A 608 -6.23 -7.50 -15.41
N SER A 609 -6.41 -7.94 -14.16
CA SER A 609 -5.80 -7.27 -13.00
C SER A 609 -4.27 -7.32 -13.03
N LEU A 610 -3.65 -8.37 -13.59
CA LEU A 610 -2.20 -8.40 -13.78
C LEU A 610 -1.76 -7.45 -14.88
N VAL A 611 -2.47 -7.48 -16.02
CA VAL A 611 -2.22 -6.56 -17.12
C VAL A 611 -2.33 -5.11 -16.66
N PHE A 612 -3.31 -4.81 -15.79
CA PHE A 612 -3.43 -3.52 -15.11
C PHE A 612 -2.15 -3.16 -14.34
N VAL A 613 -1.58 -4.07 -13.55
CA VAL A 613 -0.33 -3.83 -12.78
C VAL A 613 0.87 -3.60 -13.70
N ASP A 614 0.99 -4.35 -14.79
CA ASP A 614 2.06 -4.15 -15.77
C ASP A 614 1.92 -2.82 -16.50
N MET A 615 0.69 -2.45 -16.86
CA MET A 615 0.37 -1.18 -17.50
C MET A 615 0.56 -0.01 -16.53
N TYR A 616 0.23 -0.18 -15.25
CA TYR A 616 0.56 0.77 -14.19
C TYR A 616 2.06 1.00 -14.09
N SER A 617 2.85 -0.09 -14.13
CA SER A 617 4.31 0.00 -14.11
C SER A 617 4.85 0.71 -15.35
N TYR A 618 4.31 0.41 -16.54
CA TYR A 618 4.70 1.07 -17.79
C TYR A 618 4.31 2.56 -17.81
N ALA A 619 3.12 2.90 -17.33
CA ALA A 619 2.68 4.28 -17.15
C ALA A 619 3.58 5.04 -16.18
N SER A 620 3.90 4.44 -15.03
CA SER A 620 4.81 5.04 -14.03
C SER A 620 6.21 5.27 -14.60
N ALA A 621 6.72 4.32 -15.38
CA ALA A 621 7.98 4.43 -16.10
C ALA A 621 7.95 5.57 -17.14
N TYR A 622 6.85 5.70 -17.90
CA TYR A 622 6.63 6.82 -18.81
C TYR A 622 6.65 8.17 -18.06
N MET A 623 5.89 8.29 -16.96
CA MET A 623 5.82 9.53 -16.18
C MET A 623 7.17 9.92 -15.59
N PHE A 624 7.98 8.96 -15.13
CA PHE A 624 9.34 9.26 -14.71
C PHE A 624 10.22 9.68 -15.89
N HIS A 625 10.05 9.07 -17.05
CA HIS A 625 10.82 9.41 -18.25
C HIS A 625 10.50 10.81 -18.79
N SER A 626 9.22 11.19 -18.86
CA SER A 626 8.77 12.48 -19.41
C SER A 626 8.65 13.58 -18.36
N LEU A 627 8.60 13.22 -17.08
CA LEU A 627 8.26 14.12 -15.96
C LEU A 627 6.87 14.78 -16.06
N ASP A 628 5.97 14.18 -16.84
CA ASP A 628 4.59 14.64 -16.95
C ASP A 628 3.82 14.50 -15.63
N THR A 629 2.74 15.27 -15.50
CA THR A 629 1.80 15.17 -14.37
C THR A 629 0.63 14.23 -14.64
N TRP A 630 0.47 13.76 -15.87
CA TRP A 630 -0.69 12.97 -16.29
C TRP A 630 -0.26 11.79 -17.16
N VAL A 631 -1.03 10.69 -17.07
CA VAL A 631 -0.84 9.51 -17.90
C VAL A 631 -1.80 9.61 -19.09
N PRO A 632 -1.38 9.33 -20.34
CA PRO A 632 -2.22 9.46 -21.52
C PRO A 632 -3.21 8.32 -21.74
N ILE A 633 -3.44 7.49 -20.72
CA ILE A 633 -4.32 6.32 -20.79
C ILE A 633 -5.16 6.22 -19.52
N SER A 634 -6.30 5.54 -19.62
CA SER A 634 -7.18 5.22 -18.50
C SER A 634 -6.98 3.76 -18.10
N LEU A 635 -6.50 3.55 -16.87
CA LEU A 635 -6.20 2.22 -16.34
C LEU A 635 -7.42 1.68 -15.58
N SER A 636 -7.86 0.46 -15.92
CA SER A 636 -8.93 -0.24 -15.19
C SER A 636 -8.79 -1.76 -15.29
N PRO A 637 -8.82 -2.52 -14.18
CA PRO A 637 -8.69 -3.98 -14.22
C PRO A 637 -9.86 -4.69 -14.91
N THR A 638 -10.96 -3.99 -15.23
CA THR A 638 -12.07 -4.58 -16.01
C THR A 638 -11.98 -4.31 -17.50
N LYS A 639 -11.02 -3.48 -17.94
CA LYS A 639 -10.83 -3.12 -19.34
C LYS A 639 -10.47 -4.35 -20.20
N PRO A 640 -11.08 -4.55 -21.37
CA PRO A 640 -10.72 -5.60 -22.32
C PRO A 640 -9.24 -5.54 -22.70
N ILE A 641 -8.65 -6.71 -22.99
CA ILE A 641 -7.24 -6.80 -23.36
C ILE A 641 -6.96 -6.06 -24.67
N VAL A 642 -7.91 -6.01 -25.59
CA VAL A 642 -7.79 -5.23 -26.83
C VAL A 642 -7.59 -3.74 -26.58
N ASP A 643 -8.26 -3.19 -25.56
CA ASP A 643 -8.10 -1.79 -25.23
C ASP A 643 -6.78 -1.53 -24.50
N TYR A 644 -6.25 -2.53 -23.80
CA TYR A 644 -4.89 -2.48 -23.24
C TYR A 644 -3.81 -2.53 -24.32
N LEU A 645 -4.04 -3.26 -25.41
CA LEU A 645 -3.17 -3.21 -26.60
C LEU A 645 -3.15 -1.80 -27.20
N SER A 646 -4.32 -1.15 -27.29
CA SER A 646 -4.41 0.25 -27.74
C SER A 646 -3.70 1.21 -26.77
N ASP A 647 -3.89 1.04 -25.46
CA ASP A 647 -3.21 1.88 -24.46
C ASP A 647 -1.69 1.71 -24.50
N ALA A 648 -1.20 0.49 -24.69
CA ALA A 648 0.23 0.23 -24.85
C ALA A 648 0.79 0.96 -26.08
N ALA A 649 0.03 1.03 -27.17
CA ALA A 649 0.39 1.81 -28.36
C ALA A 649 0.33 3.33 -28.09
N THR A 650 -0.65 3.80 -27.34
CA THR A 650 -0.76 5.22 -26.93
C THR A 650 0.43 5.62 -26.05
N LEU A 651 0.78 4.83 -25.03
CA LEU A 651 1.96 5.06 -24.20
C LEU A 651 3.24 5.07 -25.03
N GLN A 652 3.39 4.09 -25.93
CA GLN A 652 4.55 4.03 -26.82
C GLN A 652 4.65 5.27 -27.72
N SER A 653 3.51 5.76 -28.22
CA SER A 653 3.43 6.97 -29.05
C SER A 653 3.79 8.21 -28.22
N ALA A 654 3.35 8.27 -26.97
CA ALA A 654 3.68 9.36 -26.05
C ALA A 654 5.18 9.40 -25.73
N VAL A 655 5.83 8.25 -25.49
CA VAL A 655 7.29 8.14 -25.33
C VAL A 655 8.02 8.69 -26.55
N VAL A 656 7.60 8.29 -27.76
CA VAL A 656 8.21 8.77 -29.01
C VAL A 656 7.97 10.26 -29.23
N ALA A 657 6.76 10.74 -28.94
CA ALA A 657 6.41 12.15 -29.06
C ALA A 657 7.24 13.02 -28.11
N PHE A 658 7.46 12.57 -26.86
CA PHE A 658 8.35 13.23 -25.92
C PHE A 658 9.77 13.30 -26.46
N GLY A 659 10.32 12.19 -26.95
CA GLY A 659 11.66 12.14 -27.54
C GLY A 659 11.82 13.02 -28.78
N SER A 660 10.76 13.20 -29.58
CA SER A 660 10.79 14.07 -30.76
C SER A 660 10.80 15.57 -30.44
N LYS A 661 10.31 15.96 -29.25
CA LYS A 661 10.16 17.36 -28.83
C LYS A 661 11.25 17.80 -27.87
N SER A 662 11.81 16.87 -27.10
CA SER A 662 12.76 17.19 -26.04
C SER A 662 14.18 17.17 -26.58
N CYS A 663 14.92 18.26 -26.37
CA CYS A 663 16.35 18.31 -26.70
C CYS A 663 17.15 17.63 -25.58
N ILE A 664 17.37 16.32 -25.73
CA ILE A 664 18.20 15.54 -24.81
C ILE A 664 19.67 15.73 -25.19
N GLN A 665 20.46 16.28 -24.27
CA GLN A 665 21.89 16.54 -24.45
C GLN A 665 22.71 15.82 -23.38
N LYS A 666 23.93 15.44 -23.73
CA LYS A 666 24.86 14.81 -22.79
C LYS A 666 25.78 15.87 -22.21
N THR A 667 25.90 15.89 -20.88
CA THR A 667 26.80 16.79 -20.15
C THR A 667 27.52 16.05 -19.03
N ILE A 668 28.63 16.61 -18.55
CA ILE A 668 29.41 16.07 -17.45
C ILE A 668 29.39 17.10 -16.32
N PHE A 669 28.92 16.68 -15.15
CA PHE A 669 28.98 17.46 -13.93
C PHE A 669 30.12 16.93 -13.07
N THR A 670 30.94 17.83 -12.54
CA THR A 670 32.01 17.48 -11.60
C THR A 670 31.73 18.17 -10.28
N LEU A 671 31.50 17.39 -9.23
CA LEU A 671 31.32 17.88 -7.87
C LEU A 671 32.64 17.74 -7.12
N PRO A 672 33.38 18.84 -6.87
CA PRO A 672 34.67 18.80 -6.19
C PRO A 672 34.50 18.71 -4.66
N TYR A 673 35.38 17.97 -4.01
CA TYR A 673 35.50 17.88 -2.57
C TYR A 673 36.91 18.28 -2.15
N SER A 674 37.03 19.02 -1.06
CA SER A 674 38.31 19.50 -0.54
C SER A 674 39.21 18.34 -0.07
N ALA A 675 40.51 18.62 0.09
CA ALA A 675 41.46 17.66 0.65
C ALA A 675 41.05 17.18 2.05
N GLU A 676 40.46 18.06 2.87
CA GLU A 676 39.94 17.71 4.19
C GLU A 676 38.80 16.69 4.11
N SER A 677 37.79 16.93 3.25
CA SER A 677 36.68 15.99 3.03
C SER A 677 37.19 14.67 2.45
N ALA A 678 38.11 14.72 1.49
CA ALA A 678 38.70 13.54 0.88
C ALA A 678 39.46 12.68 1.90
N SER A 679 40.19 13.30 2.83
CA SER A 679 40.88 12.63 3.93
C SER A 679 39.89 11.96 4.89
N GLN A 680 38.80 12.65 5.23
CA GLN A 680 37.71 12.07 6.04
C GLN A 680 37.06 10.87 5.34
N PHE A 681 36.83 10.94 4.03
CA PHE A 681 36.29 9.81 3.27
C PHE A 681 37.22 8.60 3.29
N LEU A 682 38.54 8.79 3.12
CA LEU A 682 39.51 7.70 3.23
C LEU A 682 39.55 7.10 4.64
N GLN A 683 39.43 7.93 5.68
CA GLN A 683 39.36 7.46 7.07
C GLN A 683 38.09 6.65 7.34
N GLN A 684 36.95 7.07 6.80
CA GLN A 684 35.69 6.33 6.88
C GLN A 684 35.77 5.02 6.08
N LEU A 685 36.42 5.03 4.90
CA LEU A 685 36.67 3.80 4.13
C LEU A 685 37.57 2.81 4.88
N SER A 686 38.58 3.29 5.61
CA SER A 686 39.49 2.41 6.36
C SER A 686 38.87 1.86 7.63
N THR A 687 37.99 2.62 8.29
CA THR A 687 37.36 2.24 9.57
C THR A 687 36.06 1.46 9.35
N ASP A 688 35.13 2.01 8.55
CA ASP A 688 33.78 1.48 8.37
C ASP A 688 33.61 0.69 7.07
N GLY A 689 34.63 0.71 6.20
CA GLY A 689 34.60 0.09 4.87
C GLY A 689 33.81 0.88 3.83
N LYS A 690 33.12 1.97 4.23
CA LYS A 690 32.21 2.76 3.38
C LYS A 690 32.07 4.20 3.89
N PHE A 691 31.64 5.10 3.01
CA PHE A 691 31.16 6.43 3.38
C PHE A 691 29.93 6.80 2.57
N GLU A 692 29.28 7.92 2.92
CA GLU A 692 28.08 8.39 2.27
C GLU A 692 28.17 9.86 1.87
N LEU A 693 27.59 10.17 0.71
CA LEU A 693 27.49 11.53 0.19
C LEU A 693 26.07 11.77 -0.34
N ARG A 694 25.61 13.01 -0.33
CA ARG A 694 24.29 13.40 -0.86
C ARG A 694 24.49 14.36 -2.02
N VAL A 695 23.87 14.06 -3.15
CA VAL A 695 23.81 14.98 -4.30
C VAL A 695 22.44 15.64 -4.29
N SER A 696 22.41 16.97 -4.19
CA SER A 696 21.16 17.76 -4.15
C SER A 696 20.80 18.26 -5.54
N PRO A 697 19.50 18.30 -5.91
CA PRO A 697 19.08 19.01 -7.12
C PRO A 697 19.31 20.53 -7.04
N ASP A 698 19.46 21.08 -5.83
CA ASP A 698 19.74 22.51 -5.58
C ASP A 698 21.24 22.87 -5.69
N ASP A 699 22.11 21.92 -6.02
CA ASP A 699 23.53 22.20 -6.18
C ASP A 699 23.74 23.08 -7.43
N ALA A 700 24.57 24.11 -7.30
CA ALA A 700 24.79 25.12 -8.33
C ALA A 700 25.26 24.52 -9.67
N ALA A 701 25.91 23.34 -9.63
CA ALA A 701 26.30 22.60 -10.82
C ALA A 701 25.12 22.22 -11.73
N PHE A 702 23.90 22.10 -11.19
CA PHE A 702 22.69 21.69 -11.93
C PHE A 702 21.74 22.86 -12.22
N HIS A 703 22.17 24.11 -12.04
CA HIS A 703 21.35 25.26 -12.42
C HIS A 703 21.08 25.28 -13.93
N GLY A 704 19.83 25.56 -14.31
CA GLY A 704 19.42 25.67 -15.71
C GLY A 704 19.19 24.33 -16.43
N VAL A 705 19.31 23.20 -15.75
CA VAL A 705 18.96 21.89 -16.31
C VAL A 705 17.70 21.31 -15.68
N CYS A 706 16.98 20.50 -16.46
CA CYS A 706 15.85 19.69 -16.03
C CYS A 706 16.01 18.27 -16.57
N ARG A 707 15.27 17.32 -15.98
CA ARG A 707 15.31 15.90 -16.33
C ARG A 707 16.74 15.35 -16.41
N VAL A 708 17.36 15.12 -15.26
CA VAL A 708 18.75 14.67 -15.18
C VAL A 708 18.81 13.14 -15.09
N ARG A 709 19.42 12.50 -16.09
CA ARG A 709 19.56 11.03 -16.19
C ARG A 709 21.04 10.64 -16.19
N LEU A 710 21.48 10.01 -15.13
CA LEU A 710 22.82 9.50 -14.95
C LEU A 710 23.08 8.29 -15.85
N SER A 711 24.04 8.45 -16.76
CA SER A 711 24.54 7.37 -17.60
C SER A 711 25.77 6.69 -17.00
N GLN A 712 26.60 7.47 -16.29
CA GLN A 712 27.89 7.01 -15.80
C GLN A 712 28.32 7.83 -14.58
N VAL A 713 28.95 7.17 -13.61
CA VAL A 713 29.45 7.81 -12.39
C VAL A 713 30.87 7.36 -12.08
N ARG A 714 31.73 8.32 -11.70
CA ARG A 714 33.09 8.06 -11.24
C ARG A 714 33.32 8.80 -9.94
N PHE A 715 33.93 8.12 -8.97
CA PHE A 715 34.39 8.77 -7.75
C PHE A 715 35.91 8.62 -7.70
N ARG A 716 36.63 9.74 -7.73
CA ARG A 716 38.09 9.78 -7.80
C ARG A 716 38.69 10.42 -6.56
N PHE A 717 39.78 9.84 -6.08
CA PHE A 717 40.66 10.47 -5.11
C PHE A 717 41.88 11.02 -5.84
N HIS A 718 42.20 12.29 -5.62
CA HIS A 718 43.33 12.94 -6.29
C HIS A 718 44.57 12.85 -5.42
N GLY A 719 45.69 12.41 -6.01
CA GLY A 719 47.00 12.35 -5.33
C GLY A 719 47.24 11.14 -4.43
N VAL A 720 46.35 10.14 -4.46
CA VAL A 720 46.53 8.86 -3.75
C VAL A 720 47.36 7.87 -4.58
N LYS A 721 48.13 7.00 -3.91
CA LYS A 721 48.94 5.94 -4.54
C LYS A 721 48.75 4.60 -3.82
N ALA A 722 49.16 3.51 -4.44
CA ALA A 722 49.25 2.23 -3.73
C ALA A 722 50.50 2.23 -2.82
N ALA A 723 50.37 1.75 -1.59
CA ALA A 723 51.50 1.62 -0.68
C ALA A 723 52.56 0.64 -1.23
N ALA A 724 53.83 0.89 -0.93
CA ALA A 724 54.94 0.03 -1.37
C ALA A 724 54.75 -1.41 -0.86
N GLY A 725 54.66 -2.38 -1.78
CA GLY A 725 54.45 -3.79 -1.46
C GLY A 725 52.99 -4.25 -1.44
N ALA A 726 52.02 -3.38 -1.77
CA ALA A 726 50.63 -3.79 -1.96
C ALA A 726 50.51 -4.81 -3.11
N GLY A 727 49.85 -5.95 -2.86
CA GLY A 727 49.67 -7.01 -3.87
C GLY A 727 48.73 -6.62 -5.02
N LYS A 728 48.06 -5.47 -4.95
CA LYS A 728 47.14 -4.93 -5.96
C LYS A 728 47.29 -3.42 -6.07
N GLN A 729 47.24 -2.90 -7.30
CA GLN A 729 47.41 -1.48 -7.62
C GLN A 729 46.11 -0.79 -8.09
N SER A 730 44.96 -1.48 -8.08
CA SER A 730 43.68 -0.90 -8.47
C SER A 730 42.78 -0.59 -7.27
N LEU A 731 42.16 0.57 -7.30
CA LEU A 731 41.09 0.98 -6.39
C LEU A 731 39.75 0.68 -7.07
N ARG A 732 39.02 -0.30 -6.53
CA ARG A 732 37.66 -0.64 -6.95
C ARG A 732 36.67 -0.07 -5.94
N LEU A 733 35.77 0.79 -6.40
CA LEU A 733 34.70 1.38 -5.62
C LEU A 733 33.34 0.85 -6.10
N ALA A 734 32.54 0.40 -5.14
CA ALA A 734 31.15 0.08 -5.30
C ALA A 734 30.29 1.28 -4.89
N LEU A 735 29.58 1.86 -5.85
CA LEU A 735 28.75 3.04 -5.70
C LEU A 735 27.29 2.59 -5.68
N SER A 736 26.58 2.82 -4.59
CA SER A 736 25.18 2.39 -4.41
C SER A 736 24.27 3.57 -4.09
N THR A 737 23.05 3.60 -4.61
CA THR A 737 22.07 4.69 -4.37
C THR A 737 21.08 4.37 -3.26
N SER A 738 20.41 5.38 -2.70
CA SER A 738 19.23 5.14 -1.86
C SER A 738 17.97 4.88 -2.69
N PRO A 739 16.95 4.21 -2.12
CA PRO A 739 15.65 4.02 -2.78
C PRO A 739 14.92 5.33 -3.10
N ASP A 740 15.11 6.36 -2.27
CA ASP A 740 14.53 7.68 -2.52
C ASP A 740 15.49 8.53 -3.36
N PHE A 741 14.94 9.19 -4.37
CA PHE A 741 15.67 10.07 -5.28
C PHE A 741 14.77 11.19 -5.81
N TYR A 742 15.39 12.21 -6.41
CA TYR A 742 14.72 13.44 -6.83
C TYR A 742 14.99 13.76 -8.29
N ASP A 743 14.12 14.54 -8.92
CA ASP A 743 14.40 15.06 -10.25
C ASP A 743 13.85 16.47 -10.43
N VAL A 744 14.43 17.20 -11.37
CA VAL A 744 14.05 18.57 -11.71
C VAL A 744 13.08 18.52 -12.89
N CYS A 745 11.83 18.88 -12.66
CA CYS A 745 10.79 18.89 -13.67
C CYS A 745 10.88 20.10 -14.60
N PHE A 746 10.24 19.96 -15.76
CA PHE A 746 9.98 21.08 -16.66
C PHE A 746 9.11 22.14 -15.96
N PRO A 747 9.25 23.43 -16.32
CA PRO A 747 8.37 24.49 -15.83
C PRO A 747 6.92 24.16 -16.18
N GLY A 748 6.06 24.06 -15.17
CA GLY A 748 4.63 23.85 -15.39
C GLY A 748 3.95 25.08 -15.98
N ARG A 749 2.80 24.88 -16.64
CA ARG A 749 1.91 26.00 -17.05
C ARG A 749 1.33 26.78 -15.87
N LEU A 750 1.29 26.16 -14.69
CA LEU A 750 0.89 26.77 -13.43
C LEU A 750 2.13 26.91 -12.54
N PRO A 751 2.35 28.07 -11.90
CA PRO A 751 3.48 28.27 -11.00
C PRO A 751 3.31 27.36 -9.78
N THR A 752 4.15 26.34 -9.68
CA THR A 752 4.34 25.55 -8.46
C THR A 752 5.46 26.16 -7.61
N SER A 753 5.42 25.96 -6.29
CA SER A 753 6.45 26.49 -5.38
C SER A 753 7.84 25.85 -5.58
N THR A 754 7.93 24.70 -6.24
CA THR A 754 9.18 24.02 -6.59
C THR A 754 9.07 23.30 -7.94
N LEU A 755 10.20 23.12 -8.63
CA LEU A 755 10.33 22.24 -9.80
C LEU A 755 10.81 20.82 -9.42
N ILE A 756 11.15 20.60 -8.15
CA ILE A 756 11.72 19.33 -7.68
C ILE A 756 10.59 18.36 -7.33
N ARG A 757 10.66 17.14 -7.87
CA ARG A 757 9.81 16.02 -7.47
C ARG A 757 10.60 14.90 -6.82
N SER A 758 9.94 14.20 -5.90
CA SER A 758 10.46 13.00 -5.26
C SER A 758 9.93 11.74 -5.92
N PHE A 759 10.80 10.74 -5.97
CA PHE A 759 10.53 9.43 -6.53
C PHE A 759 11.09 8.36 -5.61
N ARG A 760 10.53 7.15 -5.70
CA ARG A 760 11.02 5.98 -4.97
C ARG A 760 11.18 4.81 -5.93
N GLY A 761 12.30 4.10 -5.84
CA GLY A 761 12.56 2.89 -6.62
C GLY A 761 13.62 2.01 -5.97
N ASP A 762 14.10 1.00 -6.70
CA ASP A 762 15.08 0.07 -6.16
C ASP A 762 16.48 0.71 -6.07
N GLN A 763 17.22 0.36 -5.02
CA GLN A 763 18.64 0.70 -4.90
C GLN A 763 19.42 0.10 -6.08
N ARG A 764 20.23 0.92 -6.77
CA ARG A 764 21.15 0.41 -7.79
C ARG A 764 22.58 0.51 -7.31
N ARG A 765 23.43 -0.37 -7.86
CA ARG A 765 24.87 -0.43 -7.58
C ARG A 765 25.64 -0.49 -8.89
N VAL A 766 26.70 0.31 -8.98
CA VAL A 766 27.67 0.27 -10.07
C VAL A 766 29.08 0.16 -9.52
N ILE A 767 29.99 -0.35 -10.34
CA ILE A 767 31.39 -0.54 -9.99
C ILE A 767 32.23 0.43 -10.82
N TYR A 768 33.05 1.21 -10.13
CA TYR A 768 34.13 2.00 -10.72
C TYR A 768 35.46 1.40 -10.28
N GLU A 769 36.41 1.26 -11.19
CA GLU A 769 37.74 0.76 -10.87
C GLU A 769 38.81 1.53 -11.65
N GLU A 770 39.82 2.01 -10.94
CA GLU A 770 40.95 2.74 -11.50
C GLU A 770 42.29 2.23 -10.94
N GLU A 771 43.33 2.36 -11.74
CA GLU A 771 44.72 2.06 -11.36
C GLU A 771 45.33 3.28 -10.66
N LEU A 772 45.81 3.11 -9.42
CA LEU A 772 46.27 4.23 -8.58
C LEU A 772 47.57 4.88 -9.08
N ASP A 773 48.48 4.09 -9.65
CA ASP A 773 49.81 4.58 -10.07
C ASP A 773 49.82 5.12 -11.53
N GLY A 774 48.72 4.96 -12.28
CA GLY A 774 48.61 5.36 -13.68
C GLY A 774 47.30 6.05 -14.09
N GLY A 775 46.30 6.13 -13.21
CA GLY A 775 45.00 6.76 -13.47
C GLY A 775 44.17 6.06 -14.55
N ARG A 776 44.57 4.86 -14.99
CA ARG A 776 43.88 4.10 -16.02
C ARG A 776 42.59 3.53 -15.46
N ILE A 777 41.47 3.83 -16.12
CA ILE A 777 40.17 3.28 -15.75
C ILE A 777 40.09 1.83 -16.23
N LEU A 778 39.89 0.90 -15.29
CA LEU A 778 39.70 -0.53 -15.55
C LEU A 778 38.21 -0.89 -15.65
N CYS A 779 37.36 -0.18 -14.91
CA CYS A 779 35.91 -0.32 -14.97
C CYS A 779 35.26 1.06 -14.78
N ASP A 780 34.44 1.49 -15.74
CA ASP A 780 34.12 2.92 -15.88
C ASP A 780 32.77 3.36 -15.26
N GLY A 781 32.21 2.59 -14.32
CA GLY A 781 30.97 2.99 -13.63
C GLY A 781 29.75 3.17 -14.55
N ASP A 782 29.75 2.52 -15.72
CA ASP A 782 28.68 2.57 -16.72
C ASP A 782 27.50 1.71 -16.26
N PHE A 783 26.28 2.25 -16.32
CA PHE A 783 25.07 1.50 -15.99
C PHE A 783 24.71 0.43 -17.02
N GLY A 784 25.43 0.29 -18.14
CA GLY A 784 25.26 -0.78 -19.15
C GLY A 784 23.93 -0.72 -19.91
N LEU A 785 23.10 0.28 -19.60
CA LEU A 785 21.71 0.44 -19.99
C LEU A 785 21.55 1.68 -20.87
N LYS A 786 22.42 1.85 -21.87
CA LYS A 786 22.49 3.05 -22.75
C LYS A 786 21.20 3.35 -23.54
N SER A 787 20.24 2.42 -23.54
CA SER A 787 18.92 2.56 -24.16
C SER A 787 17.76 2.50 -23.14
N ASP A 788 18.06 2.61 -21.84
CA ASP A 788 17.07 2.62 -20.77
C ASP A 788 16.61 4.05 -20.44
N TYR A 789 15.35 4.32 -20.74
CA TYR A 789 14.66 5.56 -20.44
C TYR A 789 14.43 5.80 -18.93
N LEU A 790 14.73 4.81 -18.08
CA LEU A 790 14.70 4.83 -16.61
C LEU A 790 16.10 4.87 -15.98
N MET A 791 17.09 5.43 -16.69
CA MET A 791 18.36 5.83 -16.07
C MET A 791 18.09 6.62 -14.79
N LEU A 792 18.82 6.31 -13.73
CA LEU A 792 18.68 6.98 -12.44
C LEU A 792 19.01 8.46 -12.57
N THR A 793 18.47 9.26 -11.68
CA THR A 793 18.96 10.62 -11.43
C THR A 793 20.14 10.58 -10.45
N PRO A 794 21.13 11.49 -10.56
CA PRO A 794 22.19 11.59 -9.57
C PRO A 794 21.69 12.09 -8.20
N PHE A 795 20.51 12.72 -8.15
CA PHE A 795 19.95 13.38 -6.96
C PHE A 795 19.42 12.38 -5.94
N THR A 796 20.35 11.77 -5.22
CA THR A 796 20.06 10.75 -4.23
C THR A 796 21.19 10.71 -3.19
N LYS A 797 21.03 9.84 -2.20
CA LYS A 797 22.10 9.52 -1.28
C LYS A 797 22.94 8.39 -1.87
N TRP A 798 24.24 8.60 -1.96
CA TRP A 798 25.21 7.64 -2.47
C TRP A 798 25.98 7.03 -1.30
N THR A 799 26.14 5.72 -1.33
CA THR A 799 27.05 4.96 -0.48
C THR A 799 28.21 4.47 -1.33
N VAL A 800 29.43 4.82 -0.93
CA VAL A 800 30.66 4.41 -1.59
C VAL A 800 31.38 3.40 -0.70
N GLN A 801 31.71 2.23 -1.24
CA GLN A 801 32.33 1.12 -0.51
C GLN A 801 33.52 0.56 -1.30
N VAL A 802 34.56 0.08 -0.62
CA VAL A 802 35.64 -0.68 -1.28
C VAL A 802 35.10 -2.00 -1.84
N GLY A 803 35.24 -2.20 -3.15
CA GLY A 803 34.78 -3.39 -3.85
C GLY A 803 35.68 -4.60 -3.59
N ALA A 804 35.07 -5.80 -3.63
CA ALA A 804 35.83 -7.05 -3.54
C ALA A 804 36.91 -7.09 -4.63
N GLY A 805 38.14 -7.37 -4.24
CA GLY A 805 39.27 -7.44 -5.15
C GLY A 805 40.03 -6.13 -5.37
N SER A 806 39.63 -5.03 -4.72
CA SER A 806 40.39 -3.76 -4.64
C SER A 806 41.69 -3.89 -3.84
N VAL A 807 42.59 -2.91 -3.95
CA VAL A 807 43.54 -2.56 -2.90
C VAL A 807 42.79 -2.30 -1.58
N LEU A 808 43.34 -2.76 -0.46
CA LEU A 808 42.75 -2.53 0.86
C LEU A 808 42.88 -1.05 1.22
N ALA A 809 41.87 -0.47 1.88
CA ALA A 809 41.86 0.94 2.25
C ALA A 809 43.09 1.35 3.10
N LYS A 810 43.62 0.44 3.91
CA LYS A 810 44.83 0.64 4.72
C LYS A 810 46.13 0.68 3.92
N ASP A 811 46.13 0.15 2.69
CA ASP A 811 47.28 0.07 1.81
C ASP A 811 47.23 1.18 0.73
N ILE A 812 46.37 2.19 0.92
CA ILE A 812 46.31 3.41 0.11
C ILE A 812 47.19 4.47 0.78
N ASP A 813 48.23 4.91 0.06
CA ASP A 813 49.05 6.04 0.48
C ASP A 813 48.32 7.36 0.15
N ALA A 814 47.89 8.04 1.21
CA ALA A 814 47.17 9.32 1.14
C ALA A 814 48.08 10.54 1.40
N ALA A 815 49.41 10.38 1.47
CA ALA A 815 50.33 11.46 1.86
C ALA A 815 50.26 12.69 0.93
N ASN A 816 49.85 12.52 -0.33
CA ASN A 816 49.73 13.58 -1.32
C ASN A 816 48.28 13.88 -1.73
N ILE A 817 47.29 13.54 -0.89
CA ILE A 817 45.89 13.77 -1.23
C ILE A 817 45.60 15.26 -1.44
N SER A 818 45.11 15.60 -2.64
CA SER A 818 44.80 16.98 -3.02
C SER A 818 43.30 17.27 -3.04
N GLY A 819 42.46 16.23 -3.00
CA GLY A 819 41.00 16.33 -2.99
C GLY A 819 40.33 15.06 -3.48
N ALA A 820 39.01 15.14 -3.66
CA ALA A 820 38.22 14.10 -4.32
C ALA A 820 37.21 14.74 -5.28
N SER A 821 36.73 13.97 -6.25
CA SER A 821 35.68 14.45 -7.17
C SER A 821 34.70 13.36 -7.53
N LEU A 822 33.43 13.72 -7.57
CA LEU A 822 32.36 12.90 -8.14
C LEU A 822 32.05 13.43 -9.55
N GLU A 823 32.43 12.68 -10.57
CA GLU A 823 32.10 12.96 -11.97
C GLU A 823 30.82 12.21 -12.34
N LEU A 824 29.84 12.96 -12.83
CA LEU A 824 28.51 12.48 -13.20
C LEU A 824 28.29 12.78 -14.68
N THR A 825 28.27 11.75 -15.51
CA THR A 825 27.90 11.91 -16.91
C THR A 825 26.41 11.71 -17.05
N CYS A 826 25.70 12.76 -17.43
CA CYS A 826 24.25 12.79 -17.45
C CYS A 826 23.70 13.15 -18.83
N GLU A 827 22.54 12.61 -19.16
CA GLU A 827 21.63 13.16 -20.15
C GLU A 827 20.70 14.16 -19.46
N VAL A 828 20.57 15.34 -20.03
CA VAL A 828 19.78 16.44 -19.47
C VAL A 828 18.94 17.10 -20.55
N CYS A 829 17.91 17.81 -20.12
CA CYS A 829 17.27 18.86 -20.90
C CYS A 829 17.67 20.21 -20.29
N PHE A 830 17.70 21.26 -21.10
CA PHE A 830 17.94 22.62 -20.60
C PHE A 830 16.61 23.34 -20.39
N LEU A 831 16.55 24.17 -19.35
CA LEU A 831 15.44 25.11 -19.16
C LEU A 831 15.64 26.24 -20.18
N ASP A 832 14.63 26.46 -21.02
CA ASP A 832 14.58 27.60 -21.94
C ASP A 832 14.43 28.94 -21.20
#